data_AF-A0A8S3TV21-F1
#
_entry.id   AF-A0A8S3TV21-F1
#
_cell.length_a   1.000
_cell.length_b   1.000
_cell.length_c   1.000
_cell.angle_alpha   90.00
_cell.angle_beta   90.00
_cell.angle_gamma   90.00
#
_symmetry.space_group_name_H-M   'P 1'
#
loop_
_entity.id
_entity.type
_entity.pdbx_description
1 polymer ?
#
loop_
_entity_poly.entity_id
_entity_poly.type
_entity_poly.pdbx_seq_one_letter_code
_entity_poly.pdbx_strand_id
1 'polypeptide(L)'
;MLPACDVLLCFLFLMTAYGNTLTIGSTVNSTLLDSEIFKEKTANDTCTNLKECEGKLLCEDGICQCFDDFFGTESHVYSATHLPISEHFDGHSCEASVECTENLECRESICQCSESEYWDISKCYTKKDEHSFCNASIECKITLQCRNNHCVCCDQDYWNGQFCGRKGRERDFIVKFHQSHGKPSPRILPANNRKSELNIFYFANNKNVSLTLNSADNIAYILDSNVLMTNGLHQAGVEIHSNVPIILERQIRHSSLVLVHALLSSVNVNQETLVLTGLTLNSSCATAYQCRGKLVCIDGQCKCSENYIWNGTNCIEEKTLNSKCKHTSECDTTLFCIYGTCQCAQMHYWNGNICIAKKTANDTCANTGECDGKLICENGVCQCLVSLFWNGSKCIFKKFEGHSCQSHVECVENLECRESICQCSESEYWDTSKCFAKKSVNDACITEEECSATLHCDGNICQCASSNYWTGSTCSLRKDAYSLCNASLECKATLQCINSHCVCCEQYFWNEEFCERNICAVEQCMNDAKCMISGGNSRCVCKDGYLGDKCQYAEYIVPSFSVFCSSCQSLFALTSVYSNTKIEINFKMQHGSAAFGNKQYSNNETLVLVLNMNTAFQIWHSSDLIGTRITASKPLLVVSGHKYNKINGKGGGQPFLEMVLPTNQLDNVYVIPYLNYRLDNTVRVLAVNDTNVVLKNVNNRTTHVLKSRDFLGYFHSTISYVSSTSDVMVHIYPHELPNAHGDAFMMTIPGINQYLYDYEIMVPIDFESFISITVPTNSVEGFVLDGNFVTLTNIFSISEEVHHFSSFSIPISSGPHHITHREKTRFGLWIYGNFTGPDAYGYSAGMAFKT
;
A
#
# COMPACT_ATOMS: atom_id res chain seq x y z
N MET A 1 32.57 -22.18 32.66
CA MET A 1 31.10 -22.32 32.82
C MET A 1 30.64 -23.43 31.89
N LEU A 2 30.41 -24.65 32.40
CA LEU A 2 29.73 -25.75 31.68
C LEU A 2 29.47 -26.92 32.65
N PRO A 3 28.27 -27.03 33.25
CA PRO A 3 27.86 -28.23 33.98
C PRO A 3 26.43 -28.64 33.56
N ALA A 4 26.30 -29.19 32.35
CA ALA A 4 25.00 -29.58 31.79
C ALA A 4 25.08 -30.72 30.75
N CYS A 5 26.15 -30.79 29.96
CA CYS A 5 26.27 -31.77 28.87
C CYS A 5 26.58 -33.20 29.34
N ASP A 6 27.31 -33.36 30.46
CA ASP A 6 27.80 -34.68 30.92
C ASP A 6 26.67 -35.69 31.17
N VAL A 7 25.55 -35.22 31.71
CA VAL A 7 24.39 -36.08 32.03
C VAL A 7 23.82 -36.72 30.75
N LEU A 8 23.75 -35.97 29.64
CA LEU A 8 23.17 -36.48 28.40
C LEU A 8 24.12 -37.45 27.67
N LEU A 9 25.43 -37.20 27.71
CA LEU A 9 26.44 -38.14 27.18
C LEU A 9 26.43 -39.46 27.97
N CYS A 10 26.42 -39.41 29.30
CA CYS A 10 26.34 -40.61 30.13
C CYS A 10 25.05 -41.41 29.90
N PHE A 11 23.90 -40.75 29.69
CA PHE A 11 22.66 -41.44 29.36
C PHE A 11 22.70 -42.13 27.99
N LEU A 12 23.32 -41.51 26.97
CA LEU A 12 23.50 -42.14 25.66
C LEU A 12 24.44 -43.35 25.71
N PHE A 13 25.52 -43.29 26.49
CA PHE A 13 26.42 -44.44 26.73
C PHE A 13 25.76 -45.57 27.54
N LEU A 14 24.86 -45.27 28.48
CA LEU A 14 24.15 -46.30 29.26
C LEU A 14 23.09 -47.04 28.41
N MET A 15 22.42 -46.35 27.49
CA MET A 15 21.35 -46.93 26.66
C MET A 15 21.88 -47.88 25.56
N THR A 16 23.16 -47.80 25.18
CA THR A 16 23.78 -48.79 24.28
C THR A 16 24.21 -50.07 25.00
N ALA A 17 24.40 -50.03 26.32
CA ALA A 17 24.84 -51.16 27.14
C ALA A 17 23.70 -52.11 27.56
N TYR A 18 22.47 -51.61 27.73
CA TYR A 18 21.32 -52.41 28.19
C TYR A 18 20.14 -52.37 27.21
N GLY A 19 20.09 -53.35 26.31
CA GLY A 19 18.98 -53.53 25.38
C GLY A 19 17.71 -54.05 26.07
N ASN A 20 16.66 -53.24 26.10
CA ASN A 20 15.27 -53.67 26.33
C ASN A 20 14.32 -52.84 25.45
N THR A 21 13.65 -53.48 24.50
CA THR A 21 12.70 -52.84 23.59
C THR A 21 11.29 -52.83 24.19
N LEU A 22 10.62 -51.67 24.16
CA LEU A 22 9.19 -51.57 24.46
C LEU A 22 8.38 -51.38 23.17
N THR A 23 7.79 -52.46 22.66
CA THR A 23 6.86 -52.42 21.52
C THR A 23 5.42 -52.28 22.00
N ILE A 24 4.75 -51.21 21.58
CA ILE A 24 3.30 -51.03 21.73
C ILE A 24 2.71 -50.95 20.32
N GLY A 25 1.79 -51.86 19.99
CA GLY A 25 1.10 -51.90 18.71
C GLY A 25 -0.40 -51.76 18.89
N SER A 26 -1.06 -51.03 17.99
CA SER A 26 -2.51 -50.92 17.90
C SER A 26 -2.94 -50.76 16.44
N THR A 27 -3.77 -51.67 15.96
CA THR A 27 -4.27 -51.72 14.58
C THR A 27 -5.58 -50.96 14.44
N VAL A 28 -5.73 -50.18 13.36
CA VAL A 28 -7.03 -49.73 12.82
C VAL A 28 -6.99 -49.91 11.30
N ASN A 29 -8.07 -50.40 10.70
CA ASN A 29 -8.15 -50.65 9.26
C ASN A 29 -8.42 -49.36 8.46
N SER A 30 -7.93 -49.33 7.21
CA SER A 30 -8.34 -48.42 6.14
C SER A 30 -8.94 -49.21 4.99
N THR A 31 -9.89 -48.63 4.25
CA THR A 31 -10.48 -49.24 3.04
C THR A 31 -10.88 -48.18 2.01
N LEU A 32 -10.52 -48.43 0.74
CA LEU A 32 -10.96 -47.71 -0.49
C LEU A 32 -10.40 -46.27 -0.63
N LEU A 33 -10.12 -45.74 -1.82
CA LEU A 33 -10.69 -46.02 -3.16
C LEU A 33 -9.64 -46.10 -4.30
N ASP A 34 -10.12 -46.24 -5.55
CA ASP A 34 -9.40 -46.78 -6.71
C ASP A 34 -8.92 -45.78 -7.79
N SER A 35 -7.94 -46.26 -8.58
CA SER A 35 -7.74 -46.07 -10.04
C SER A 35 -7.51 -44.68 -10.67
N GLU A 36 -6.53 -44.63 -11.58
CA GLU A 36 -6.22 -43.50 -12.47
C GLU A 36 -7.09 -43.49 -13.76
N ILE A 37 -7.30 -42.30 -14.33
CA ILE A 37 -7.80 -42.10 -15.71
C ILE A 37 -6.96 -41.00 -16.37
N PHE A 38 -6.52 -41.20 -17.61
CA PHE A 38 -5.80 -40.19 -18.40
C PHE A 38 -6.70 -38.99 -18.74
N LYS A 39 -6.15 -37.78 -18.66
CA LYS A 39 -6.76 -36.54 -19.17
C LYS A 39 -6.07 -36.07 -20.45
N GLU A 40 -6.84 -35.41 -21.31
CA GLU A 40 -6.32 -34.60 -22.44
C GLU A 40 -5.80 -33.23 -21.92
N LYS A 41 -5.01 -32.51 -22.72
CA LYS A 41 -4.25 -31.33 -22.25
C LYS A 41 -4.91 -30.00 -22.64
N THR A 42 -4.80 -29.04 -21.73
CA THR A 42 -5.45 -27.73 -21.75
C THR A 42 -4.50 -26.61 -22.24
N ALA A 43 -4.93 -25.35 -22.20
CA ALA A 43 -4.05 -24.23 -22.55
C ALA A 43 -2.87 -24.11 -21.56
N ASN A 44 -1.69 -23.77 -22.06
CA ASN A 44 -0.40 -23.74 -21.35
C ASN A 44 0.17 -25.12 -20.89
N ASP A 45 -0.51 -26.24 -21.12
CA ASP A 45 0.10 -27.56 -20.93
C ASP A 45 1.20 -27.84 -21.96
N THR A 46 2.25 -28.56 -21.55
CA THR A 46 3.34 -28.96 -22.46
C THR A 46 2.91 -30.09 -23.40
N CYS A 47 3.15 -29.95 -24.70
CA CYS A 47 2.75 -30.87 -25.76
C CYS A 47 3.92 -31.27 -26.66
N THR A 48 3.88 -32.47 -27.26
CA THR A 48 4.90 -32.89 -28.26
C THR A 48 4.40 -32.80 -29.71
N ASN A 49 3.08 -32.78 -29.92
CA ASN A 49 2.45 -32.69 -31.23
C ASN A 49 0.99 -32.24 -31.14
N LEU A 50 0.45 -31.83 -32.29
CA LEU A 50 -0.91 -31.28 -32.49
C LEU A 50 -2.09 -32.20 -32.12
N LYS A 51 -1.87 -33.45 -31.69
CA LYS A 51 -2.95 -34.35 -31.23
C LYS A 51 -3.05 -34.48 -29.72
N GLU A 52 -2.24 -33.73 -28.96
CA GLU A 52 -2.25 -33.77 -27.50
C GLU A 52 -3.08 -32.65 -26.85
N CYS A 53 -3.33 -31.54 -27.57
CA CYS A 53 -4.06 -30.37 -27.07
C CYS A 53 -5.56 -30.45 -27.42
N GLU A 54 -6.43 -30.00 -26.51
CA GLU A 54 -7.88 -30.02 -26.73
C GLU A 54 -8.38 -28.91 -27.69
N GLY A 55 -9.36 -29.24 -28.54
CA GLY A 55 -10.21 -28.28 -29.25
C GLY A 55 -9.50 -27.40 -30.29
N LYS A 56 -9.39 -26.10 -30.02
CA LYS A 56 -8.85 -25.06 -30.93
C LYS A 56 -7.43 -24.61 -30.57
N LEU A 57 -6.66 -25.46 -29.91
CA LEU A 57 -5.29 -25.15 -29.49
C LEU A 57 -4.27 -25.67 -30.51
N LEU A 58 -3.20 -24.90 -30.73
CA LEU A 58 -2.03 -25.29 -31.52
C LEU A 58 -0.87 -25.64 -30.57
N CYS A 59 -0.06 -26.63 -30.95
CA CYS A 59 1.15 -26.98 -30.19
C CYS A 59 2.34 -26.19 -30.76
N GLU A 60 2.66 -25.04 -30.16
CA GLU A 60 3.75 -24.14 -30.57
C GLU A 60 4.80 -24.02 -29.47
N ASP A 61 6.08 -24.12 -29.86
CA ASP A 61 7.26 -24.23 -28.97
C ASP A 61 7.12 -25.25 -27.82
N GLY A 62 6.32 -26.29 -28.04
CA GLY A 62 6.08 -27.38 -27.09
C GLY A 62 5.00 -27.09 -26.05
N ILE A 63 4.15 -26.08 -26.26
CA ILE A 63 3.06 -25.67 -25.36
C ILE A 63 1.75 -25.52 -26.16
N CYS A 64 0.61 -25.90 -25.57
CA CYS A 64 -0.72 -25.72 -26.15
C CYS A 64 -1.17 -24.25 -26.06
N GLN A 65 -1.19 -23.54 -27.19
CA GLN A 65 -1.49 -22.10 -27.30
C GLN A 65 -2.76 -21.83 -28.13
N CYS A 66 -3.37 -20.65 -27.95
CA CYS A 66 -4.60 -20.24 -28.64
C CYS A 66 -4.31 -19.64 -30.04
N PHE A 67 -5.30 -19.69 -30.93
CA PHE A 67 -5.34 -18.80 -32.10
C PHE A 67 -5.48 -17.34 -31.67
N ASP A 68 -4.99 -16.41 -32.51
CA ASP A 68 -5.41 -15.01 -32.49
C ASP A 68 -6.95 -14.89 -32.46
N ASP A 69 -7.46 -13.82 -31.84
CA ASP A 69 -8.88 -13.57 -31.50
C ASP A 69 -9.52 -14.49 -30.43
N PHE A 70 -8.76 -15.40 -29.81
CA PHE A 70 -9.19 -16.25 -28.68
C PHE A 70 -8.23 -16.17 -27.49
N PHE A 71 -8.77 -16.34 -26.27
CA PHE A 71 -7.97 -16.43 -25.04
C PHE A 71 -8.44 -17.59 -24.16
N GLY A 72 -7.52 -18.20 -23.41
CA GLY A 72 -7.78 -19.39 -22.61
C GLY A 72 -7.18 -19.34 -21.20
N THR A 73 -7.73 -20.18 -20.34
CA THR A 73 -7.25 -20.46 -18.97
C THR A 73 -7.00 -21.97 -18.84
N GLU A 74 -6.56 -22.45 -17.67
CA GLU A 74 -6.28 -23.86 -17.34
C GLU A 74 -7.48 -24.85 -17.44
N SER A 75 -8.58 -24.45 -18.10
CA SER A 75 -9.73 -25.34 -18.38
C SER A 75 -10.56 -25.01 -19.62
N HIS A 76 -10.60 -23.75 -20.09
CA HIS A 76 -11.53 -23.32 -21.15
C HIS A 76 -10.97 -22.18 -22.03
N VAL A 77 -11.52 -22.06 -23.25
CA VAL A 77 -11.15 -21.06 -24.27
C VAL A 77 -12.36 -20.21 -24.68
N TYR A 78 -12.19 -18.90 -24.77
CA TYR A 78 -13.23 -17.88 -24.97
C TYR A 78 -12.93 -16.95 -26.15
N SER A 79 -13.94 -16.19 -26.62
CA SER A 79 -13.83 -15.26 -27.75
C SER A 79 -14.19 -13.82 -27.32
N ALA A 80 -13.43 -12.85 -27.83
CA ALA A 80 -13.26 -11.52 -27.25
C ALA A 80 -14.42 -10.51 -27.46
N THR A 81 -15.70 -10.90 -27.35
CA THR A 81 -16.83 -10.00 -27.67
C THR A 81 -18.00 -9.94 -26.70
N HIS A 82 -18.08 -10.73 -25.63
CA HIS A 82 -19.16 -10.66 -24.62
C HIS A 82 -18.64 -10.88 -23.19
N LEU A 83 -18.95 -9.97 -22.27
CA LEU A 83 -18.58 -10.03 -20.85
C LEU A 83 -19.71 -10.63 -19.98
N PRO A 84 -19.41 -11.58 -19.06
CA PRO A 84 -20.33 -12.06 -18.02
C PRO A 84 -20.05 -11.44 -16.63
N ILE A 85 -20.99 -11.59 -15.71
CA ILE A 85 -21.08 -10.89 -14.41
C ILE A 85 -20.19 -11.53 -13.31
N SER A 86 -19.00 -12.05 -13.65
CA SER A 86 -18.16 -12.87 -12.75
C SER A 86 -16.77 -12.31 -12.49
N GLU A 87 -16.56 -11.00 -12.67
CA GLU A 87 -15.23 -10.36 -12.64
C GLU A 87 -15.13 -9.15 -11.70
N HIS A 88 -16.01 -9.03 -10.70
CA HIS A 88 -15.87 -8.07 -9.59
C HIS A 88 -15.82 -8.82 -8.25
N PHE A 89 -14.61 -9.07 -7.78
CA PHE A 89 -14.29 -9.69 -6.49
C PHE A 89 -14.08 -8.63 -5.39
N ASP A 90 -13.80 -9.07 -4.16
CA ASP A 90 -13.47 -8.21 -3.02
C ASP A 90 -12.33 -7.23 -3.41
N GLY A 91 -12.61 -5.92 -3.37
CA GLY A 91 -11.68 -4.87 -3.80
C GLY A 91 -11.81 -4.36 -5.24
N HIS A 92 -12.68 -4.93 -6.09
CA HIS A 92 -12.97 -4.40 -7.43
C HIS A 92 -13.96 -3.23 -7.39
N SER A 93 -13.81 -2.26 -8.30
CA SER A 93 -14.75 -1.14 -8.44
C SER A 93 -16.11 -1.58 -9.01
N CYS A 94 -17.18 -0.92 -8.58
CA CYS A 94 -18.56 -1.17 -9.03
C CYS A 94 -19.43 0.08 -8.97
N GLU A 95 -20.51 0.11 -9.76
CA GLU A 95 -21.61 1.08 -9.65
C GLU A 95 -22.82 0.48 -8.93
N ALA A 96 -23.03 -0.85 -8.99
CA ALA A 96 -24.13 -1.53 -8.33
C ALA A 96 -23.77 -2.95 -7.81
N SER A 97 -24.39 -3.38 -6.71
CA SER A 97 -24.16 -4.71 -6.10
C SER A 97 -24.55 -5.90 -7.00
N VAL A 98 -25.20 -5.66 -8.14
CA VAL A 98 -25.52 -6.71 -9.13
C VAL A 98 -24.33 -7.05 -10.03
N GLU A 99 -23.27 -6.24 -10.01
CA GLU A 99 -22.02 -6.45 -10.75
C GLU A 99 -21.02 -7.28 -9.92
N CYS A 100 -21.18 -7.27 -8.59
CA CYS A 100 -20.33 -8.01 -7.65
C CYS A 100 -20.61 -9.52 -7.67
N THR A 101 -19.56 -10.31 -7.46
CA THR A 101 -19.65 -11.78 -7.43
C THR A 101 -20.37 -12.24 -6.14
N GLU A 102 -21.03 -13.40 -6.16
CA GLU A 102 -22.02 -13.83 -5.16
C GLU A 102 -21.64 -13.55 -3.69
N ASN A 103 -22.53 -12.87 -2.96
CA ASN A 103 -22.43 -12.48 -1.55
C ASN A 103 -21.52 -11.26 -1.23
N LEU A 104 -20.99 -10.57 -2.23
CA LEU A 104 -20.38 -9.23 -2.07
C LEU A 104 -21.41 -8.12 -2.31
N GLU A 105 -21.32 -7.03 -1.54
CA GLU A 105 -22.12 -5.81 -1.73
C GLU A 105 -21.25 -4.69 -2.33
N CYS A 106 -21.78 -3.92 -3.28
CA CYS A 106 -21.12 -2.71 -3.76
C CYS A 106 -21.30 -1.60 -2.72
N ARG A 107 -20.21 -1.23 -2.03
CA ARG A 107 -20.20 -0.21 -0.98
C ARG A 107 -19.00 0.71 -1.19
N GLU A 108 -19.22 2.02 -1.16
CA GLU A 108 -18.19 3.03 -1.46
C GLU A 108 -17.56 2.82 -2.85
N SER A 109 -18.39 2.40 -3.82
CA SER A 109 -18.02 2.02 -5.20
C SER A 109 -17.01 0.87 -5.32
N ILE A 110 -16.92 0.02 -4.29
CA ILE A 110 -16.07 -1.19 -4.27
C ILE A 110 -16.91 -2.39 -3.80
N CYS A 111 -16.75 -3.55 -4.46
CA CYS A 111 -17.37 -4.81 -4.02
C CYS A 111 -16.67 -5.32 -2.75
N GLN A 112 -17.42 -5.56 -1.68
CA GLN A 112 -16.90 -5.99 -0.38
C GLN A 112 -17.94 -6.78 0.44
N CYS A 113 -17.51 -7.57 1.42
CA CYS A 113 -18.42 -8.29 2.32
C CYS A 113 -19.28 -7.34 3.21
N SER A 114 -20.38 -7.87 3.76
CA SER A 114 -21.24 -7.12 4.70
C SER A 114 -20.48 -6.65 5.98
N GLU A 115 -20.98 -5.64 6.70
CA GLU A 115 -20.33 -5.17 7.95
C GLU A 115 -20.08 -6.31 8.95
N SER A 116 -20.97 -7.30 8.95
CA SER A 116 -20.95 -8.52 9.77
C SER A 116 -19.96 -9.60 9.34
N GLU A 117 -19.30 -9.49 8.18
CA GLU A 117 -18.56 -10.59 7.54
C GLU A 117 -17.14 -10.20 7.11
N TYR A 118 -16.27 -11.18 6.91
CA TYR A 118 -14.91 -11.00 6.42
C TYR A 118 -14.63 -11.94 5.24
N TRP A 119 -13.77 -11.53 4.31
CA TRP A 119 -13.37 -12.34 3.16
C TRP A 119 -12.29 -13.34 3.56
N ASP A 120 -12.48 -14.62 3.18
CA ASP A 120 -11.50 -15.69 3.33
C ASP A 120 -11.65 -16.65 2.13
N ILE A 121 -10.53 -17.01 1.50
CA ILE A 121 -10.38 -17.92 0.35
C ILE A 121 -11.68 -18.05 -0.49
N SER A 122 -12.00 -17.00 -1.24
CA SER A 122 -13.15 -16.85 -2.17
C SER A 122 -14.57 -16.67 -1.58
N LYS A 123 -14.77 -16.52 -0.26
CA LYS A 123 -16.11 -16.30 0.33
C LYS A 123 -16.13 -15.33 1.51
N CYS A 124 -17.29 -14.71 1.73
CA CYS A 124 -17.60 -14.00 2.97
C CYS A 124 -17.97 -14.98 4.09
N TYR A 125 -17.38 -14.81 5.27
CA TYR A 125 -17.64 -15.58 6.49
C TYR A 125 -18.06 -14.65 7.63
N THR A 126 -19.01 -15.07 8.47
CA THR A 126 -19.48 -14.24 9.59
C THR A 126 -18.38 -13.99 10.63
N LYS A 127 -18.17 -12.71 10.95
CA LYS A 127 -17.21 -12.28 11.99
C LYS A 127 -17.61 -12.87 13.35
N LYS A 128 -16.61 -13.40 14.05
CA LYS A 128 -16.72 -14.26 15.22
C LYS A 128 -16.93 -13.45 16.52
N ASP A 129 -17.66 -14.06 17.45
CA ASP A 129 -17.95 -13.50 18.79
C ASP A 129 -16.79 -13.68 19.77
N GLU A 130 -16.87 -12.99 20.92
CA GLU A 130 -15.89 -13.09 22.00
C GLU A 130 -15.64 -14.55 22.42
N HIS A 131 -14.38 -14.87 22.73
CA HIS A 131 -13.85 -16.20 23.04
C HIS A 131 -13.91 -17.24 21.90
N SER A 132 -14.39 -16.90 20.70
CA SER A 132 -14.26 -17.76 19.51
C SER A 132 -12.81 -17.92 19.07
N PHE A 133 -12.45 -19.09 18.52
CA PHE A 133 -11.11 -19.34 17.99
C PHE A 133 -10.86 -18.60 16.67
N CYS A 134 -9.70 -17.96 16.54
CA CYS A 134 -9.28 -17.16 15.38
C CYS A 134 -7.79 -17.32 15.10
N ASN A 135 -7.37 -17.03 13.86
CA ASN A 135 -5.96 -16.89 13.47
C ASN A 135 -5.57 -15.41 13.27
N ALA A 136 -6.50 -14.58 12.79
CA ALA A 136 -6.32 -13.15 12.53
C ALA A 136 -7.48 -12.29 13.09
N SER A 137 -7.20 -11.03 13.44
CA SER A 137 -8.20 -10.11 14.01
C SER A 137 -9.34 -9.73 13.06
N ILE A 138 -9.16 -9.86 11.74
CA ILE A 138 -10.21 -9.60 10.75
C ILE A 138 -11.38 -10.60 10.87
N GLU A 139 -11.10 -11.79 11.41
CA GLU A 139 -12.11 -12.83 11.67
C GLU A 139 -13.05 -12.45 12.83
N CYS A 140 -12.71 -11.46 13.65
CA CYS A 140 -13.44 -11.07 14.85
C CYS A 140 -14.41 -9.90 14.58
N LYS A 141 -15.49 -9.78 15.36
CA LYS A 141 -16.39 -8.61 15.26
C LYS A 141 -15.65 -7.31 15.61
N ILE A 142 -16.08 -6.19 15.02
CA ILE A 142 -15.38 -4.89 14.84
C ILE A 142 -14.73 -4.26 16.11
N THR A 143 -15.01 -4.73 17.33
CA THR A 143 -14.37 -4.25 18.57
C THR A 143 -13.53 -5.30 19.33
N LEU A 144 -13.38 -6.50 18.78
CA LEU A 144 -12.58 -7.60 19.30
C LEU A 144 -11.27 -7.74 18.49
N GLN A 145 -10.18 -8.14 19.14
CA GLN A 145 -8.92 -8.51 18.50
C GLN A 145 -8.64 -10.00 18.69
N CYS A 146 -7.96 -10.63 17.74
CA CYS A 146 -7.45 -11.98 17.92
C CYS A 146 -6.18 -11.93 18.79
N ARG A 147 -6.24 -12.43 20.02
CA ARG A 147 -5.08 -12.58 20.92
C ARG A 147 -5.06 -14.00 21.49
N ASN A 148 -3.90 -14.64 21.53
CA ASN A 148 -3.74 -16.05 21.94
C ASN A 148 -4.72 -17.00 21.21
N ASN A 149 -4.97 -16.75 19.92
CA ASN A 149 -5.91 -17.45 19.04
C ASN A 149 -7.39 -17.37 19.46
N HIS A 150 -7.79 -16.39 20.29
CA HIS A 150 -9.19 -16.13 20.62
C HIS A 150 -9.58 -14.66 20.39
N CYS A 151 -10.79 -14.41 19.91
CA CYS A 151 -11.34 -13.06 19.77
C CYS A 151 -11.67 -12.49 21.15
N VAL A 152 -10.97 -11.44 21.59
CA VAL A 152 -11.12 -10.83 22.92
C VAL A 152 -11.10 -9.30 22.86
N CYS A 153 -11.67 -8.65 23.87
CA CYS A 153 -11.61 -7.19 23.99
C CYS A 153 -10.19 -6.68 24.25
N CYS A 154 -9.92 -5.46 23.82
CA CYS A 154 -8.71 -4.73 24.20
C CYS A 154 -8.68 -4.40 25.70
N ASP A 155 -7.49 -4.04 26.19
CA ASP A 155 -7.14 -4.10 27.61
C ASP A 155 -8.06 -3.27 28.53
N GLN A 156 -8.67 -3.96 29.50
CA GLN A 156 -9.63 -3.49 30.51
C GLN A 156 -11.09 -3.23 30.05
N ASP A 157 -11.43 -3.51 28.79
CA ASP A 157 -12.82 -3.46 28.31
C ASP A 157 -13.50 -4.84 28.45
N TYR A 158 -14.84 -4.88 28.51
CA TYR A 158 -15.62 -6.14 28.56
C TYR A 158 -16.67 -6.19 27.45
N TRP A 159 -16.94 -7.38 26.91
CA TRP A 159 -17.98 -7.59 25.91
C TRP A 159 -19.38 -7.46 26.53
N ASN A 160 -20.22 -6.60 25.95
CA ASN A 160 -21.60 -6.40 26.41
C ASN A 160 -22.65 -7.23 25.65
N GLY A 161 -22.21 -8.12 24.76
CA GLY A 161 -23.06 -8.86 23.82
C GLY A 161 -23.12 -8.27 22.40
N GLN A 162 -22.61 -7.06 22.20
CA GLN A 162 -22.65 -6.36 20.90
C GLN A 162 -21.39 -5.55 20.60
N PHE A 163 -20.69 -5.03 21.61
CA PHE A 163 -19.37 -4.39 21.51
C PHE A 163 -18.58 -4.48 22.82
N CYS A 164 -17.27 -4.26 22.75
CA CYS A 164 -16.41 -4.08 23.93
C CYS A 164 -16.59 -2.69 24.56
N GLY A 165 -16.69 -2.60 25.88
CA GLY A 165 -16.88 -1.32 26.57
C GLY A 165 -16.32 -1.25 28.00
N ARG A 166 -16.12 -0.02 28.49
CA ARG A 166 -15.56 0.25 29.83
C ARG A 166 -16.58 0.16 30.94
N LYS A 167 -16.10 -0.22 32.13
CA LYS A 167 -16.94 -0.51 33.30
C LYS A 167 -17.43 0.75 34.06
N GLY A 168 -18.24 1.56 33.36
CA GLY A 168 -19.33 2.33 33.95
C GLY A 168 -19.14 3.85 34.09
N ARG A 169 -19.95 4.60 33.34
CA ARG A 169 -21.18 5.22 33.89
C ARG A 169 -22.21 5.53 32.79
N GLU A 170 -23.47 5.48 33.21
CA GLU A 170 -24.72 5.94 32.60
C GLU A 170 -24.77 6.26 31.08
N ARG A 171 -25.26 5.25 30.33
CA ARG A 171 -26.22 5.32 29.20
C ARG A 171 -26.14 6.50 28.21
N ASP A 172 -25.70 6.17 27.01
CA ASP A 172 -26.36 6.63 25.77
C ASP A 172 -26.61 5.43 24.84
N PHE A 173 -27.68 5.47 24.06
CA PHE A 173 -28.03 4.42 23.08
C PHE A 173 -27.91 4.98 21.66
N ILE A 174 -26.92 4.50 20.89
CA ILE A 174 -26.83 4.79 19.45
C ILE A 174 -27.72 3.79 18.70
N VAL A 175 -28.77 4.30 18.06
CA VAL A 175 -29.65 3.51 17.17
C VAL A 175 -29.33 3.89 15.72
N LYS A 176 -28.67 2.99 14.96
CA LYS A 176 -28.60 3.10 13.49
C LYS A 176 -30.03 2.94 12.94
N PHE A 177 -30.51 3.90 12.15
CA PHE A 177 -31.73 3.76 11.36
C PHE A 177 -31.37 3.46 9.89
N HIS A 178 -31.87 2.34 9.36
CA HIS A 178 -31.84 2.10 7.91
C HIS A 178 -32.96 2.90 7.24
N GLN A 179 -32.66 3.56 6.12
CA GLN A 179 -33.69 3.95 5.17
C GLN A 179 -34.11 2.74 4.34
N SER A 180 -35.41 2.44 4.32
CA SER A 180 -36.04 1.56 3.35
C SER A 180 -37.37 2.17 2.92
N HIS A 181 -37.59 2.30 1.60
CA HIS A 181 -38.80 2.94 1.09
C HIS A 181 -40.02 2.04 1.25
N GLY A 182 -40.91 2.39 2.19
CA GLY A 182 -42.32 2.00 2.16
C GLY A 182 -42.84 1.21 3.37
N LYS A 183 -43.87 1.78 4.01
CA LYS A 183 -44.66 1.21 5.13
C LYS A 183 -43.89 1.21 6.48
N PRO A 184 -44.53 0.93 7.64
CA PRO A 184 -44.86 2.01 8.56
C PRO A 184 -43.99 2.01 9.83
N SER A 185 -43.68 3.22 10.32
CA SER A 185 -42.81 3.41 11.49
C SER A 185 -43.37 2.79 12.79
N PRO A 186 -42.49 2.22 13.67
CA PRO A 186 -42.92 1.69 14.97
C PRO A 186 -43.46 2.77 15.93
N ARG A 187 -44.35 2.37 16.83
CA ARG A 187 -44.69 3.14 18.03
C ARG A 187 -43.75 2.77 19.18
N ILE A 188 -43.29 3.76 19.95
CA ILE A 188 -42.62 3.56 21.25
C ILE A 188 -43.37 4.40 22.30
N LEU A 189 -43.54 3.83 23.49
CA LEU A 189 -44.20 4.47 24.63
C LEU A 189 -43.16 5.05 25.60
N PRO A 190 -43.41 6.20 26.26
CA PRO A 190 -42.47 6.78 27.22
C PRO A 190 -42.37 5.94 28.51
N ALA A 191 -41.15 5.79 29.02
CA ALA A 191 -40.88 5.16 30.31
C ALA A 191 -40.97 6.17 31.48
N ASN A 192 -41.17 5.66 32.70
CA ASN A 192 -41.46 6.48 33.88
C ASN A 192 -40.38 7.49 34.27
N ASN A 193 -40.79 8.76 34.40
CA ASN A 193 -40.35 9.75 35.39
C ASN A 193 -38.87 9.79 35.78
N ARG A 194 -38.06 10.54 35.00
CA ARG A 194 -37.07 11.51 35.53
C ARG A 194 -36.78 12.58 34.48
N LYS A 195 -36.36 13.77 34.92
CA LYS A 195 -36.04 14.91 34.04
C LYS A 195 -34.71 14.68 33.32
N SER A 196 -34.67 15.03 32.04
CA SER A 196 -33.45 15.25 31.25
C SER A 196 -33.72 16.37 30.26
N GLU A 197 -32.77 17.28 30.09
CA GLU A 197 -32.81 18.31 29.05
C GLU A 197 -32.37 17.68 27.71
N LEU A 198 -33.05 18.03 26.61
CA LEU A 198 -32.76 17.50 25.29
C LEU A 198 -32.22 18.61 24.37
N ASN A 199 -30.89 18.70 24.25
CA ASN A 199 -30.25 19.59 23.29
C ASN A 199 -30.21 18.94 21.91
N ILE A 200 -31.04 19.43 20.98
CA ILE A 200 -31.04 18.99 19.57
C ILE A 200 -30.15 19.95 18.78
N PHE A 201 -29.04 19.45 18.23
CA PHE A 201 -28.22 20.17 17.27
C PHE A 201 -28.67 19.83 15.84
N TYR A 202 -29.06 20.85 15.07
CA TYR A 202 -29.46 20.70 13.67
C TYR A 202 -28.58 21.59 12.79
N PHE A 203 -27.79 20.97 11.90
CA PHE A 203 -26.86 21.67 11.02
C PHE A 203 -27.50 21.97 9.66
N ALA A 204 -28.01 23.19 9.51
CA ALA A 204 -28.30 23.80 8.22
C ALA A 204 -27.96 25.31 8.27
N ASN A 205 -27.07 25.75 7.39
CA ASN A 205 -26.78 27.17 7.10
C ASN A 205 -26.48 28.09 8.32
N ASN A 206 -25.53 27.67 9.17
CA ASN A 206 -24.72 28.56 10.02
C ASN A 206 -25.43 29.56 10.96
N LYS A 207 -26.62 29.21 11.49
CA LYS A 207 -27.21 29.92 12.65
C LYS A 207 -27.80 28.96 13.68
N ASN A 208 -27.30 29.04 14.91
CA ASN A 208 -27.83 28.26 16.03
C ASN A 208 -29.21 28.79 16.46
N VAL A 209 -30.19 27.91 16.60
CA VAL A 209 -31.50 28.21 17.19
C VAL A 209 -31.80 27.18 18.28
N SER A 210 -31.81 27.62 19.53
CA SER A 210 -32.16 26.79 20.69
C SER A 210 -33.66 26.84 20.97
N LEU A 211 -34.32 25.68 20.99
CA LEU A 211 -35.73 25.54 21.37
C LEU A 211 -35.86 24.64 22.60
N THR A 212 -36.49 25.16 23.66
CA THR A 212 -36.77 24.41 24.89
C THR A 212 -38.27 24.09 24.95
N LEU A 213 -38.63 22.81 24.90
CA LEU A 213 -40.00 22.34 25.02
C LEU A 213 -40.23 21.71 26.40
N ASN A 214 -41.35 22.07 27.03
CA ASN A 214 -41.72 21.63 28.37
C ASN A 214 -42.91 20.66 28.28
N SER A 215 -42.80 19.47 28.88
CA SER A 215 -43.66 18.33 28.54
C SER A 215 -45.00 18.32 29.27
N ALA A 216 -46.07 18.70 28.57
CA ALA A 216 -47.44 18.53 29.04
C ALA A 216 -48.49 18.44 27.89
N ASP A 217 -48.28 17.57 26.89
CA ASP A 217 -49.35 16.76 26.25
C ASP A 217 -48.81 15.91 25.07
N ASN A 218 -49.51 14.83 24.73
CA ASN A 218 -49.10 13.87 23.69
C ASN A 218 -49.52 14.32 22.28
N ILE A 219 -48.65 15.06 21.58
CA ILE A 219 -48.79 15.37 20.15
C ILE A 219 -47.51 14.98 19.41
N ALA A 220 -47.64 14.23 18.31
CA ALA A 220 -46.54 13.89 17.43
C ALA A 220 -46.53 14.81 16.21
N TYR A 221 -45.34 15.29 15.82
CA TYR A 221 -45.14 16.09 14.61
C TYR A 221 -44.49 15.24 13.53
N ILE A 222 -44.96 15.41 12.28
CA ILE A 222 -44.34 14.84 11.09
C ILE A 222 -43.67 16.01 10.34
N LEU A 223 -42.39 15.85 10.02
CA LEU A 223 -41.67 16.73 9.11
C LEU A 223 -41.51 16.00 7.78
N ASP A 224 -42.24 16.46 6.77
CA ASP A 224 -42.01 16.12 5.36
C ASP A 224 -41.46 17.34 4.63
N SER A 225 -40.92 17.13 3.44
CA SER A 225 -40.20 18.12 2.66
C SER A 225 -41.11 19.21 2.07
N ASN A 226 -40.64 20.46 2.23
CA ASN A 226 -41.12 21.69 1.58
C ASN A 226 -42.47 22.30 2.07
N VAL A 227 -42.50 23.64 2.01
CA VAL A 227 -43.63 24.56 2.27
C VAL A 227 -44.14 24.65 3.71
N LEU A 228 -43.90 25.81 4.33
CA LEU A 228 -44.37 26.16 5.66
C LEU A 228 -45.55 27.14 5.56
N MET A 229 -46.77 26.71 5.90
CA MET A 229 -47.95 27.57 6.04
C MET A 229 -48.46 27.56 7.47
N THR A 230 -48.37 28.70 8.17
CA THR A 230 -48.89 28.85 9.54
C THR A 230 -50.29 29.46 9.55
N ASN A 231 -51.25 28.85 10.24
CA ASN A 231 -52.49 29.55 10.61
C ASN A 231 -53.13 28.99 11.90
N GLY A 232 -52.72 29.54 13.05
CA GLY A 232 -53.56 29.68 14.24
C GLY A 232 -53.83 28.45 15.09
N LEU A 233 -52.93 28.17 16.04
CA LEU A 233 -53.34 27.79 17.40
C LEU A 233 -53.07 28.97 18.34
N HIS A 234 -54.04 29.27 19.21
CA HIS A 234 -53.98 30.34 20.20
C HIS A 234 -53.82 29.74 21.62
N GLN A 235 -53.39 30.56 22.58
CA GLN A 235 -53.48 30.31 24.03
C GLN A 235 -52.55 29.25 24.65
N ALA A 236 -51.25 29.54 24.67
CA ALA A 236 -50.46 29.54 25.92
C ALA A 236 -49.29 30.54 25.75
N GLY A 237 -48.91 31.25 26.81
CA GLY A 237 -47.99 32.40 26.71
C GLY A 237 -46.50 32.04 26.81
N VAL A 238 -45.71 32.50 25.85
CA VAL A 238 -44.24 32.67 25.95
C VAL A 238 -43.90 34.01 25.30
N GLU A 239 -43.08 34.83 25.96
CA GLU A 239 -42.65 36.13 25.45
C GLU A 239 -41.42 35.99 24.55
N ILE A 240 -41.33 36.83 23.50
CA ILE A 240 -40.17 36.89 22.60
C ILE A 240 -39.73 38.34 22.45
N HIS A 241 -38.50 38.66 22.88
CA HIS A 241 -37.86 39.93 22.57
C HIS A 241 -37.33 39.92 21.13
N SER A 242 -37.68 40.93 20.34
CA SER A 242 -37.12 41.18 19.01
C SER A 242 -36.90 42.68 18.81
N ASN A 243 -35.71 43.06 18.33
CA ASN A 243 -35.40 44.44 17.98
C ASN A 243 -35.56 44.62 16.46
N VAL A 244 -36.56 45.44 16.06
CA VAL A 244 -37.09 45.70 14.69
C VAL A 244 -38.34 44.83 14.35
N PRO A 245 -39.40 45.41 13.74
CA PRO A 245 -40.78 44.97 14.02
C PRO A 245 -41.43 44.03 13.00
N ILE A 246 -42.52 43.39 13.45
CA ILE A 246 -43.43 42.53 12.67
C ILE A 246 -44.68 43.33 12.29
N ILE A 247 -45.24 43.10 11.09
CA ILE A 247 -46.59 43.53 10.70
C ILE A 247 -47.40 42.29 10.26
N LEU A 248 -48.68 42.25 10.61
CA LEU A 248 -49.59 41.11 10.42
C LEU A 248 -50.93 41.57 9.82
N GLU A 249 -51.39 40.92 8.75
CA GLU A 249 -52.78 40.99 8.26
C GLU A 249 -53.30 39.58 7.89
N ARG A 250 -54.62 39.37 7.88
CA ARG A 250 -55.21 38.03 8.04
C ARG A 250 -56.57 37.81 7.33
N GLN A 251 -56.54 37.03 6.23
CA GLN A 251 -57.65 36.22 5.65
C GLN A 251 -58.91 37.01 5.18
N ILE A 252 -59.72 36.51 4.23
CA ILE A 252 -60.73 35.43 4.36
C ILE A 252 -61.11 34.81 2.99
N ARG A 253 -61.71 33.61 3.02
CA ARG A 253 -62.13 32.70 1.93
C ARG A 253 -63.40 33.21 1.16
N HIS A 254 -63.91 32.66 0.05
CA HIS A 254 -64.36 31.26 -0.16
C HIS A 254 -64.83 30.92 -1.62
N SER A 255 -64.55 29.69 -2.07
CA SER A 255 -65.32 28.79 -3.00
C SER A 255 -65.79 29.17 -4.45
N SER A 256 -65.24 28.43 -5.43
CA SER A 256 -65.95 27.52 -6.39
C SER A 256 -66.66 27.97 -7.70
N LEU A 257 -66.05 27.55 -8.84
CA LEU A 257 -66.62 26.81 -10.02
C LEU A 257 -67.41 27.48 -11.21
N VAL A 258 -67.07 27.02 -12.44
CA VAL A 258 -67.80 27.00 -13.77
C VAL A 258 -67.63 28.15 -14.84
N LEU A 259 -66.91 27.79 -15.91
CA LEU A 259 -66.98 28.00 -17.40
C LEU A 259 -67.79 29.15 -18.14
N VAL A 260 -67.08 29.84 -19.08
CA VAL A 260 -67.34 29.99 -20.57
C VAL A 260 -68.12 31.20 -21.23
N HIS A 261 -67.38 31.99 -22.06
CA HIS A 261 -67.63 32.73 -23.36
C HIS A 261 -68.68 33.90 -23.65
N ALA A 262 -68.14 35.07 -24.08
CA ALA A 262 -68.31 35.81 -25.39
C ALA A 262 -69.32 36.99 -25.74
N LEU A 263 -68.75 38.20 -26.01
CA LEU A 263 -68.88 39.14 -27.21
C LEU A 263 -69.97 40.28 -27.48
N LEU A 264 -69.47 41.52 -27.81
CA LEU A 264 -69.95 42.64 -28.76
C LEU A 264 -71.16 43.61 -28.42
N SER A 265 -71.42 44.82 -29.04
CA SER A 265 -70.60 46.00 -29.57
C SER A 265 -71.36 47.25 -30.18
N SER A 266 -70.90 48.51 -29.93
CA SER A 266 -70.84 49.76 -30.81
C SER A 266 -72.02 50.75 -31.19
N VAL A 267 -71.70 52.04 -31.57
CA VAL A 267 -72.30 53.06 -32.55
C VAL A 267 -72.21 54.61 -32.16
N ASN A 268 -72.40 55.61 -33.08
CA ASN A 268 -71.95 57.08 -33.07
C ASN A 268 -72.76 58.06 -34.04
N VAL A 269 -72.62 59.44 -34.06
CA VAL A 269 -73.03 60.47 -35.16
C VAL A 269 -72.78 62.03 -34.90
N ASN A 270 -72.76 62.94 -35.95
CA ASN A 270 -72.46 64.45 -35.98
C ASN A 270 -73.23 65.34 -37.06
N GLN A 271 -73.22 66.72 -37.07
CA GLN A 271 -73.58 67.66 -38.25
C GLN A 271 -73.29 69.24 -38.16
N GLU A 272 -73.45 70.05 -39.27
CA GLU A 272 -73.08 71.53 -39.51
C GLU A 272 -74.07 72.34 -40.48
N THR A 273 -73.99 73.57 -41.13
CA THR A 273 -73.10 74.78 -41.47
C THR A 273 -73.91 76.03 -42.05
N LEU A 274 -73.42 77.33 -42.20
CA LEU A 274 -73.72 78.39 -43.30
C LEU A 274 -73.17 79.89 -43.14
N VAL A 275 -72.90 80.70 -44.23
CA VAL A 275 -72.39 82.16 -44.28
C VAL A 275 -72.69 83.01 -45.61
N LEU A 276 -72.53 84.38 -45.66
CA LEU A 276 -72.58 85.34 -46.84
C LEU A 276 -71.53 86.55 -46.80
N THR A 277 -71.43 87.50 -47.79
CA THR A 277 -70.18 88.31 -48.12
C THR A 277 -70.22 89.87 -48.40
N GLY A 278 -69.05 90.61 -48.26
CA GLY A 278 -68.80 92.08 -48.49
C GLY A 278 -67.56 92.53 -49.37
N LEU A 279 -66.88 93.69 -49.12
CA LEU A 279 -65.78 94.33 -49.97
C LEU A 279 -64.28 94.04 -49.64
N THR A 280 -63.35 94.17 -50.59
CA THR A 280 -61.95 93.65 -50.51
C THR A 280 -60.88 94.47 -49.76
N LEU A 281 -59.73 93.84 -49.44
CA LEU A 281 -58.53 94.42 -48.79
C LEU A 281 -58.05 95.73 -49.46
N ASN A 282 -57.50 96.65 -48.66
CA ASN A 282 -56.93 97.95 -49.03
C ASN A 282 -57.88 98.90 -49.80
N SER A 283 -59.13 98.50 -50.05
CA SER A 283 -60.18 99.42 -50.49
C SER A 283 -60.38 100.52 -49.46
N SER A 284 -60.51 101.77 -49.92
CA SER A 284 -60.89 102.89 -49.06
C SER A 284 -62.28 102.64 -48.46
N CYS A 285 -62.40 102.78 -47.14
CA CYS A 285 -63.62 102.53 -46.38
C CYS A 285 -63.89 103.67 -45.40
N ALA A 286 -65.17 103.89 -45.10
CA ALA A 286 -65.63 104.87 -44.12
C ALA A 286 -66.13 104.20 -42.83
N THR A 287 -66.57 102.93 -42.89
CA THR A 287 -67.05 102.15 -41.73
C THR A 287 -66.70 100.67 -41.88
N ALA A 288 -66.54 99.96 -40.75
CA ALA A 288 -66.06 98.58 -40.74
C ALA A 288 -66.95 97.58 -41.52
N TYR A 289 -68.28 97.76 -41.48
CA TYR A 289 -69.26 96.87 -42.13
C TYR A 289 -69.19 96.83 -43.67
N GLN A 290 -68.36 97.67 -44.28
CA GLN A 290 -68.15 97.70 -45.71
C GLN A 290 -67.24 96.55 -46.19
N CYS A 291 -66.28 96.11 -45.37
CA CYS A 291 -65.26 95.12 -45.74
C CYS A 291 -65.78 93.65 -45.74
N ARG A 292 -65.01 92.72 -46.34
CA ARG A 292 -65.36 91.31 -46.59
C ARG A 292 -64.70 90.38 -45.57
N GLY A 293 -65.49 89.52 -44.94
CA GLY A 293 -64.96 88.53 -44.01
C GLY A 293 -64.31 89.19 -42.79
N LYS A 294 -63.11 88.74 -42.39
CA LYS A 294 -62.38 89.24 -41.22
C LYS A 294 -61.53 90.50 -41.49
N LEU A 295 -61.96 91.35 -42.43
CA LEU A 295 -61.35 92.65 -42.71
C LEU A 295 -62.05 93.75 -41.91
N VAL A 296 -61.28 94.67 -41.33
CA VAL A 296 -61.76 95.83 -40.56
C VAL A 296 -61.21 97.12 -41.16
N CYS A 297 -61.97 98.20 -41.06
CA CYS A 297 -61.57 99.52 -41.56
C CYS A 297 -60.60 100.19 -40.57
N ILE A 298 -59.31 100.16 -40.87
CA ILE A 298 -58.22 100.69 -40.02
C ILE A 298 -57.48 101.75 -40.84
N ASP A 299 -57.37 102.97 -40.32
CA ASP A 299 -56.83 104.15 -41.01
C ASP A 299 -57.50 104.45 -42.36
N GLY A 300 -58.81 104.17 -42.48
CA GLY A 300 -59.60 104.39 -43.69
C GLY A 300 -59.39 103.35 -44.80
N GLN A 301 -58.71 102.24 -44.53
CA GLN A 301 -58.52 101.12 -45.47
C GLN A 301 -58.94 99.78 -44.83
N CYS A 302 -59.50 98.86 -45.62
CA CYS A 302 -59.80 97.51 -45.16
C CYS A 302 -58.49 96.72 -44.90
N LYS A 303 -58.10 96.52 -43.64
CA LYS A 303 -56.92 95.74 -43.20
C LYS A 303 -57.35 94.52 -42.36
N CYS A 304 -56.43 93.62 -42.01
CA CYS A 304 -56.70 92.52 -41.09
C CYS A 304 -56.82 93.01 -39.63
N SER A 305 -57.59 92.28 -38.81
CA SER A 305 -57.68 92.49 -37.37
C SER A 305 -56.42 92.04 -36.63
N GLU A 306 -56.23 92.50 -35.38
CA GLU A 306 -55.24 91.93 -34.45
C GLU A 306 -55.39 90.40 -34.37
N ASN A 307 -54.25 89.70 -34.29
CA ASN A 307 -54.10 88.24 -34.36
C ASN A 307 -54.43 87.60 -35.73
N TYR A 308 -54.55 88.39 -36.81
CA TYR A 308 -54.70 87.88 -38.18
C TYR A 308 -53.64 88.41 -39.14
N ILE A 309 -52.94 87.49 -39.81
CA ILE A 309 -51.89 87.79 -40.80
C ILE A 309 -52.47 87.62 -42.21
N TRP A 310 -52.10 88.51 -43.15
CA TRP A 310 -52.52 88.38 -44.55
C TRP A 310 -51.67 87.34 -45.29
N ASN A 311 -52.27 86.20 -45.68
CA ASN A 311 -51.56 85.10 -46.33
C ASN A 311 -51.38 85.25 -47.85
N GLY A 312 -51.65 86.43 -48.40
CA GLY A 312 -51.72 86.67 -49.85
C GLY A 312 -53.15 86.66 -50.41
N THR A 313 -54.12 86.02 -49.75
CA THR A 313 -55.50 85.91 -50.25
C THR A 313 -56.59 86.17 -49.21
N ASN A 314 -56.33 85.91 -47.93
CA ASN A 314 -57.22 86.21 -46.80
C ASN A 314 -56.42 86.55 -45.53
N CYS A 315 -57.09 87.18 -44.57
CA CYS A 315 -56.63 87.26 -43.18
C CYS A 315 -56.80 85.90 -42.50
N ILE A 316 -55.71 85.29 -42.01
CA ILE A 316 -55.72 83.99 -41.31
C ILE A 316 -55.15 84.13 -39.90
N GLU A 317 -55.56 83.22 -39.01
CA GLU A 317 -55.06 83.15 -37.64
C GLU A 317 -53.61 82.65 -37.60
N GLU A 318 -52.81 83.25 -36.72
CA GLU A 318 -51.40 82.89 -36.48
C GLU A 318 -51.30 81.48 -35.87
N LYS A 319 -50.36 80.65 -36.35
CA LYS A 319 -50.30 79.22 -35.99
C LYS A 319 -49.20 78.89 -34.99
N THR A 320 -49.60 78.24 -33.90
CA THR A 320 -48.74 77.77 -32.82
C THR A 320 -48.03 76.45 -33.14
N LEU A 321 -47.13 76.00 -32.25
CA LEU A 321 -46.41 74.73 -32.31
C LEU A 321 -47.28 73.54 -32.74
N ASN A 322 -46.71 72.68 -33.60
CA ASN A 322 -47.31 71.47 -34.20
C ASN A 322 -48.52 71.70 -35.12
N SER A 323 -48.98 72.94 -35.30
CA SER A 323 -50.04 73.28 -36.26
C SER A 323 -49.61 73.01 -37.70
N LYS A 324 -50.54 72.56 -38.55
CA LYS A 324 -50.26 72.29 -39.97
C LYS A 324 -50.05 73.58 -40.77
N CYS A 325 -48.95 73.65 -41.51
CA CYS A 325 -48.52 74.78 -42.33
C CYS A 325 -48.08 74.30 -43.72
N LYS A 326 -47.97 75.22 -44.68
CA LYS A 326 -47.27 75.01 -45.96
C LYS A 326 -46.03 75.90 -46.08
N HIS A 327 -46.05 77.07 -45.44
CA HIS A 327 -44.97 78.05 -45.42
C HIS A 327 -44.71 78.55 -44.00
N THR A 328 -43.46 78.91 -43.69
CA THR A 328 -43.05 79.43 -42.37
C THR A 328 -43.79 80.70 -41.96
N SER A 329 -44.20 81.54 -42.93
CA SER A 329 -45.01 82.75 -42.68
C SER A 329 -46.45 82.49 -42.21
N GLU A 330 -46.85 81.23 -42.03
CA GLU A 330 -48.10 80.86 -41.35
C GLU A 330 -47.91 80.60 -39.85
N CYS A 331 -46.67 80.40 -39.40
CA CYS A 331 -46.32 80.08 -38.02
C CYS A 331 -45.97 81.34 -37.22
N ASP A 332 -46.06 81.25 -35.88
CA ASP A 332 -45.44 82.19 -34.94
C ASP A 332 -43.98 82.50 -35.35
N THR A 333 -43.59 83.75 -35.20
CA THR A 333 -42.25 84.32 -35.42
C THR A 333 -41.04 83.48 -34.99
N THR A 334 -41.17 82.59 -34.00
CA THR A 334 -40.08 81.72 -33.52
C THR A 334 -40.08 80.30 -34.09
N LEU A 335 -41.08 79.94 -34.90
CA LEU A 335 -41.30 78.60 -35.44
C LEU A 335 -41.08 78.53 -36.96
N PHE A 336 -40.63 77.38 -37.45
CA PHE A 336 -40.38 77.11 -38.86
C PHE A 336 -41.34 76.03 -39.36
N CYS A 337 -41.79 76.14 -40.62
CA CYS A 337 -42.65 75.12 -41.21
C CYS A 337 -41.82 73.90 -41.67
N ILE A 338 -41.61 72.96 -40.77
CA ILE A 338 -40.77 71.77 -40.96
C ILE A 338 -41.67 70.54 -41.14
N TYR A 339 -41.46 69.81 -42.24
CA TYR A 339 -42.27 68.66 -42.67
C TYR A 339 -43.79 68.90 -42.65
N GLY A 340 -44.23 70.14 -42.89
CA GLY A 340 -45.66 70.54 -42.93
C GLY A 340 -46.28 70.89 -41.58
N THR A 341 -45.47 71.05 -40.52
CA THR A 341 -45.91 71.52 -39.20
C THR A 341 -45.00 72.61 -38.64
N CYS A 342 -45.55 73.54 -37.86
CA CYS A 342 -44.77 74.59 -37.19
C CYS A 342 -43.93 73.97 -36.05
N GLN A 343 -42.60 73.91 -36.21
CA GLN A 343 -41.67 73.29 -35.27
C GLN A 343 -40.45 74.20 -35.01
N CYS A 344 -39.69 73.90 -33.96
CA CYS A 344 -38.40 74.55 -33.74
C CYS A 344 -37.37 74.14 -34.79
N ALA A 345 -36.42 75.03 -35.08
CA ALA A 345 -35.28 74.74 -35.94
C ALA A 345 -34.43 73.56 -35.40
N GLN A 346 -33.62 72.96 -36.27
CA GLN A 346 -32.68 71.91 -35.88
C GLN A 346 -31.77 72.41 -34.73
N MET A 347 -31.36 71.50 -33.84
CA MET A 347 -30.65 71.79 -32.59
C MET A 347 -31.44 72.62 -31.55
N HIS A 348 -32.75 72.83 -31.72
CA HIS A 348 -33.59 73.58 -30.75
C HIS A 348 -34.78 72.75 -30.26
N TYR A 349 -35.31 73.10 -29.07
CA TYR A 349 -36.52 72.54 -28.48
C TYR A 349 -37.46 73.66 -27.99
N TRP A 350 -38.75 73.34 -27.83
CA TRP A 350 -39.76 74.27 -27.35
C TRP A 350 -39.80 74.28 -25.81
N ASN A 351 -39.60 75.43 -25.18
CA ASN A 351 -39.58 75.55 -23.71
C ASN A 351 -40.94 75.85 -23.07
N GLY A 352 -41.99 75.99 -23.88
CA GLY A 352 -43.31 76.47 -23.46
C GLY A 352 -43.76 77.72 -24.23
N ASN A 353 -42.82 78.66 -24.47
CA ASN A 353 -43.10 79.94 -25.13
C ASN A 353 -42.22 80.23 -26.36
N ILE A 354 -40.99 79.70 -26.42
CA ILE A 354 -40.03 79.94 -27.50
C ILE A 354 -39.17 78.71 -27.79
N CYS A 355 -38.55 78.69 -28.97
CA CYS A 355 -37.51 77.74 -29.33
C CYS A 355 -36.14 78.15 -28.76
N ILE A 356 -35.50 77.27 -27.98
CA ILE A 356 -34.16 77.47 -27.42
C ILE A 356 -33.26 76.26 -27.73
N ALA A 357 -31.94 76.46 -27.68
CA ALA A 357 -30.97 75.42 -28.04
C ALA A 357 -31.11 74.17 -27.15
N LYS A 358 -30.91 73.00 -27.77
CA LYS A 358 -30.87 71.69 -27.10
C LYS A 358 -29.68 71.57 -26.16
N LYS A 359 -29.90 70.81 -25.09
CA LYS A 359 -29.00 70.59 -23.96
C LYS A 359 -27.97 69.50 -24.28
N THR A 360 -26.77 69.69 -23.77
CA THR A 360 -25.61 68.80 -23.95
C THR A 360 -25.52 67.76 -22.84
N ALA A 361 -24.49 66.91 -22.85
CA ALA A 361 -24.34 65.86 -21.83
C ALA A 361 -24.14 66.46 -20.43
N ASN A 362 -24.80 65.85 -19.44
CA ASN A 362 -24.87 66.27 -18.02
C ASN A 362 -25.66 67.56 -17.73
N ASP A 363 -26.20 68.26 -18.74
CA ASP A 363 -27.11 69.40 -18.50
C ASP A 363 -28.44 68.93 -17.88
N THR A 364 -28.98 69.70 -16.93
CA THR A 364 -30.26 69.39 -16.26
C THR A 364 -31.46 69.56 -17.18
N CYS A 365 -32.34 68.57 -17.25
CA CYS A 365 -33.51 68.49 -18.13
C CYS A 365 -34.76 68.01 -17.37
N ALA A 366 -35.95 68.29 -17.91
CA ALA A 366 -37.21 67.70 -17.45
C ALA A 366 -37.74 66.61 -18.41
N ASN A 367 -37.35 66.64 -19.70
CA ASN A 367 -37.71 65.61 -20.67
C ASN A 367 -36.66 65.42 -21.79
N THR A 368 -36.64 64.23 -22.40
CA THR A 368 -35.68 63.84 -23.47
C THR A 368 -35.74 64.74 -24.71
N GLY A 369 -36.86 65.43 -24.98
CA GLY A 369 -36.98 66.38 -26.08
C GLY A 369 -36.02 67.56 -25.97
N GLU A 370 -35.54 67.88 -24.77
CA GLU A 370 -34.60 68.97 -24.48
C GLU A 370 -33.15 68.61 -24.86
N CYS A 371 -32.78 67.33 -24.80
CA CYS A 371 -31.41 66.86 -24.97
C CYS A 371 -31.02 66.73 -26.45
N ASP A 372 -29.73 66.83 -26.76
CA ASP A 372 -29.22 66.71 -28.14
C ASP A 372 -28.81 65.28 -28.56
N GLY A 373 -28.86 65.03 -29.88
CA GLY A 373 -28.34 63.82 -30.50
C GLY A 373 -28.98 62.52 -30.00
N LYS A 374 -28.21 61.72 -29.26
CA LYS A 374 -28.61 60.42 -28.67
C LYS A 374 -28.70 60.46 -27.14
N LEU A 375 -28.74 61.65 -26.55
CA LEU A 375 -28.92 61.83 -25.11
C LEU A 375 -30.39 61.62 -24.73
N ILE A 376 -30.64 60.96 -23.61
CA ILE A 376 -31.93 60.83 -22.96
C ILE A 376 -31.95 61.63 -21.66
N CYS A 377 -33.12 62.11 -21.24
CA CYS A 377 -33.25 62.74 -19.94
C CYS A 377 -33.50 61.68 -18.87
N GLU A 378 -32.47 61.32 -18.11
CA GLU A 378 -32.51 60.28 -17.08
C GLU A 378 -32.03 60.87 -15.76
N ASN A 379 -32.76 60.60 -14.66
CA ASN A 379 -32.53 61.20 -13.34
C ASN A 379 -32.44 62.75 -13.35
N GLY A 380 -33.10 63.41 -14.31
CA GLY A 380 -33.14 64.87 -14.45
C GLY A 380 -31.92 65.49 -15.16
N VAL A 381 -31.07 64.68 -15.79
CA VAL A 381 -29.91 65.14 -16.58
C VAL A 381 -29.81 64.43 -17.93
N CYS A 382 -29.28 65.12 -18.94
CA CYS A 382 -29.09 64.56 -20.28
C CYS A 382 -27.90 63.58 -20.29
N GLN A 383 -28.18 62.27 -20.32
CA GLN A 383 -27.17 61.20 -20.31
C GLN A 383 -27.27 60.30 -21.55
N CYS A 384 -26.23 59.50 -21.82
CA CYS A 384 -26.27 58.52 -22.89
C CYS A 384 -27.10 57.28 -22.47
N LEU A 385 -27.81 56.68 -23.43
CA LEU A 385 -28.45 55.37 -23.26
C LEU A 385 -27.48 54.33 -22.68
N VAL A 386 -27.95 53.42 -21.82
CA VAL A 386 -27.17 52.44 -21.04
C VAL A 386 -26.07 51.69 -21.81
N SER A 387 -26.29 51.36 -23.10
CA SER A 387 -25.32 50.67 -23.98
C SER A 387 -24.25 51.58 -24.60
N LEU A 388 -24.29 52.87 -24.30
CA LEU A 388 -23.38 53.91 -24.81
C LEU A 388 -22.67 54.62 -23.64
N PHE A 389 -21.53 55.26 -23.93
CA PHE A 389 -20.86 56.20 -23.04
C PHE A 389 -20.53 57.51 -23.77
N TRP A 390 -20.31 58.58 -23.00
CA TRP A 390 -19.96 59.89 -23.53
C TRP A 390 -18.46 60.03 -23.75
N ASN A 391 -18.02 60.18 -25.01
CA ASN A 391 -16.60 60.28 -25.36
C ASN A 391 -16.02 61.71 -25.29
N GLY A 392 -16.69 62.64 -24.61
CA GLY A 392 -16.37 64.08 -24.64
C GLY A 392 -17.04 64.87 -25.77
N SER A 393 -17.66 64.20 -26.76
CA SER A 393 -18.31 64.87 -27.91
C SER A 393 -19.63 64.24 -28.38
N LYS A 394 -19.83 62.93 -28.16
CA LYS A 394 -21.03 62.18 -28.56
C LYS A 394 -21.13 60.87 -27.78
N CYS A 395 -22.33 60.30 -27.74
CA CYS A 395 -22.55 58.95 -27.23
C CYS A 395 -22.05 57.89 -28.24
N ILE A 396 -21.14 57.02 -27.83
CA ILE A 396 -20.62 55.87 -28.59
C ILE A 396 -20.77 54.58 -27.79
N PHE A 397 -20.72 53.41 -28.43
CA PHE A 397 -20.91 52.13 -27.74
C PHE A 397 -19.85 51.85 -26.67
N LYS A 398 -20.29 51.25 -25.56
CA LYS A 398 -19.41 50.65 -24.56
C LYS A 398 -18.60 49.49 -25.16
N LYS A 399 -17.42 49.26 -24.58
CA LYS A 399 -16.39 48.30 -24.99
C LYS A 399 -16.59 46.96 -24.29
N PHE A 400 -16.40 45.89 -25.03
CA PHE A 400 -16.49 44.51 -24.54
C PHE A 400 -15.18 44.08 -23.84
N GLU A 401 -15.17 42.86 -23.32
CA GLU A 401 -13.97 42.20 -22.79
C GLU A 401 -12.81 42.24 -23.83
N GLY A 402 -11.57 42.28 -23.36
CA GLY A 402 -10.36 42.31 -24.19
C GLY A 402 -10.09 43.63 -24.93
N HIS A 403 -11.00 44.61 -24.88
CA HIS A 403 -10.85 45.87 -25.61
C HIS A 403 -10.15 46.95 -24.79
N SER A 404 -9.25 47.71 -25.42
CA SER A 404 -8.46 48.74 -24.76
C SER A 404 -9.30 49.94 -24.31
N CYS A 405 -9.10 50.40 -23.08
CA CYS A 405 -9.85 51.47 -22.40
C CYS A 405 -8.91 52.44 -21.64
N GLN A 406 -9.46 53.57 -21.21
CA GLN A 406 -8.82 54.57 -20.36
C GLN A 406 -9.61 54.83 -19.06
N SER A 407 -10.91 54.47 -19.01
CA SER A 407 -11.77 54.57 -17.83
C SER A 407 -12.83 53.47 -17.78
N HIS A 408 -13.24 53.06 -16.58
CA HIS A 408 -14.26 52.03 -16.33
C HIS A 408 -15.60 52.35 -17.02
N VAL A 409 -15.96 53.63 -17.17
CA VAL A 409 -17.22 54.05 -17.82
C VAL A 409 -17.29 53.70 -19.31
N GLU A 410 -16.15 53.36 -19.93
CA GLU A 410 -16.10 52.91 -21.32
C GLU A 410 -16.50 51.44 -21.48
N CYS A 411 -16.43 50.63 -20.43
CA CYS A 411 -16.67 49.18 -20.49
C CYS A 411 -18.16 48.84 -20.38
N VAL A 412 -18.55 47.66 -20.87
CA VAL A 412 -19.87 47.05 -20.63
C VAL A 412 -20.03 46.70 -19.14
N GLU A 413 -21.27 46.60 -18.67
CA GLU A 413 -21.58 46.33 -17.26
C GLU A 413 -20.91 45.04 -16.74
N ASN A 414 -20.42 45.09 -15.50
CA ASN A 414 -19.61 44.05 -14.84
C ASN A 414 -18.17 43.89 -15.38
N LEU A 415 -17.67 44.80 -16.22
CA LEU A 415 -16.25 44.89 -16.59
C LEU A 415 -15.60 46.17 -16.04
N GLU A 416 -14.34 46.05 -15.61
CA GLU A 416 -13.51 47.16 -15.15
C GLU A 416 -12.38 47.45 -16.13
N CYS A 417 -11.95 48.72 -16.20
CA CYS A 417 -10.77 49.10 -16.97
C CYS A 417 -9.50 48.86 -16.14
N ARG A 418 -8.94 47.63 -16.21
CA ARG A 418 -7.72 47.23 -15.50
C ARG A 418 -6.60 47.01 -16.52
N GLU A 419 -5.41 47.53 -16.24
CA GLU A 419 -4.24 47.47 -17.13
C GLU A 419 -4.48 48.06 -18.55
N SER A 420 -5.40 49.03 -18.66
CA SER A 420 -5.88 49.63 -19.92
C SER A 420 -6.73 48.70 -20.80
N ILE A 421 -7.29 47.62 -20.25
CA ILE A 421 -8.19 46.68 -20.94
C ILE A 421 -9.48 46.51 -20.12
N CYS A 422 -10.64 46.41 -20.77
CA CYS A 422 -11.89 46.03 -20.12
C CYS A 422 -11.85 44.53 -19.77
N GLN A 423 -11.81 44.19 -18.48
CA GLN A 423 -11.71 42.82 -17.98
C GLN A 423 -12.44 42.66 -16.63
N CYS A 424 -12.54 41.44 -16.11
CA CYS A 424 -13.21 41.16 -14.84
C CYS A 424 -12.46 41.72 -13.61
N SER A 425 -13.15 41.75 -12.46
CA SER A 425 -12.52 42.04 -11.17
C SER A 425 -11.48 40.96 -10.81
N GLU A 426 -10.56 41.26 -9.89
CA GLU A 426 -9.42 40.38 -9.58
C GLU A 426 -9.84 39.00 -9.06
N SER A 427 -10.95 38.96 -8.32
CA SER A 427 -11.63 37.79 -7.78
C SER A 427 -12.49 37.01 -8.79
N GLU A 428 -12.55 37.45 -10.05
CA GLU A 428 -13.45 36.89 -11.07
C GLU A 428 -12.71 36.50 -12.35
N TYR A 429 -13.34 35.64 -13.14
CA TYR A 429 -12.92 35.20 -14.48
C TYR A 429 -14.06 35.40 -15.48
N TRP A 430 -13.73 35.52 -16.77
CA TRP A 430 -14.72 35.71 -17.83
C TRP A 430 -15.15 34.37 -18.44
N ASP A 431 -16.42 33.99 -18.26
CA ASP A 431 -17.05 32.92 -19.03
C ASP A 431 -18.01 33.56 -20.03
N THR A 432 -17.60 33.51 -21.32
CA THR A 432 -18.34 33.74 -22.58
C THR A 432 -19.17 35.02 -22.77
N SER A 433 -19.83 35.51 -21.73
CA SER A 433 -20.74 36.64 -21.69
C SER A 433 -20.77 37.38 -20.35
N LYS A 434 -20.15 36.84 -19.28
CA LYS A 434 -20.18 37.44 -17.94
C LYS A 434 -18.94 37.07 -17.10
N CYS A 435 -18.63 37.92 -16.12
CA CYS A 435 -17.73 37.59 -15.02
C CYS A 435 -18.40 36.64 -13.99
N PHE A 436 -17.63 35.66 -13.52
CA PHE A 436 -17.97 34.71 -12.46
C PHE A 436 -16.84 34.65 -11.41
N ALA A 437 -17.17 34.35 -10.16
CA ALA A 437 -16.18 34.24 -9.08
C ALA A 437 -15.18 33.10 -9.35
N LYS A 438 -13.90 33.36 -9.09
CA LYS A 438 -12.82 32.36 -9.22
C LYS A 438 -12.98 31.21 -8.24
N LYS A 439 -12.56 30.04 -8.73
CA LYS A 439 -12.78 28.73 -8.13
C LYS A 439 -11.79 28.40 -7.01
N SER A 440 -12.28 27.64 -6.05
CA SER A 440 -11.59 27.22 -4.83
C SER A 440 -10.85 25.89 -5.04
N VAL A 441 -10.15 25.41 -4.00
CA VAL A 441 -9.44 24.12 -4.09
C VAL A 441 -10.42 22.96 -4.32
N ASN A 442 -10.06 22.05 -5.22
CA ASN A 442 -10.85 20.90 -5.70
C ASN A 442 -12.11 21.25 -6.53
N ASP A 443 -12.41 22.52 -6.80
CA ASP A 443 -13.46 22.88 -7.76
C ASP A 443 -13.03 22.49 -9.19
N ALA A 444 -13.97 22.02 -10.00
CA ALA A 444 -13.70 21.61 -11.39
C ALA A 444 -13.49 22.83 -12.32
N CYS A 445 -12.45 22.79 -13.15
CA CYS A 445 -12.02 23.85 -14.06
C CYS A 445 -11.68 23.30 -15.45
N ILE A 446 -11.57 24.19 -16.45
CA ILE A 446 -11.13 23.89 -17.82
C ILE A 446 -9.89 24.72 -18.18
N THR A 447 -9.77 25.97 -17.68
CA THR A 447 -8.59 26.83 -17.87
C THR A 447 -8.05 27.40 -16.56
N GLU A 448 -6.80 27.85 -16.59
CA GLU A 448 -6.06 28.41 -15.43
C GLU A 448 -6.72 29.69 -14.87
N GLU A 449 -7.32 30.52 -15.72
CA GLU A 449 -7.94 31.79 -15.33
C GLU A 449 -9.15 31.61 -14.41
N GLU A 450 -9.78 30.43 -14.43
CA GLU A 450 -10.91 30.08 -13.58
C GLU A 450 -10.51 29.94 -12.10
N CYS A 451 -9.27 29.55 -11.82
CA CYS A 451 -8.80 29.25 -10.47
C CYS A 451 -8.39 30.51 -9.69
N SER A 452 -8.50 30.48 -8.36
CA SER A 452 -7.93 31.52 -7.50
C SER A 452 -6.39 31.57 -7.61
N ALA A 453 -5.79 32.75 -7.43
CA ALA A 453 -4.40 33.06 -7.83
C ALA A 453 -3.26 32.29 -7.11
N THR A 454 -3.57 31.28 -6.29
CA THR A 454 -2.58 30.34 -5.71
C THR A 454 -2.77 28.89 -6.16
N LEU A 455 -3.76 28.63 -7.01
CA LEU A 455 -4.14 27.31 -7.52
C LEU A 455 -3.92 27.25 -9.03
N HIS A 456 -3.72 26.04 -9.53
CA HIS A 456 -3.60 25.72 -10.96
C HIS A 456 -4.69 24.75 -11.38
N CYS A 457 -5.15 24.85 -12.63
CA CYS A 457 -6.07 23.91 -13.24
C CYS A 457 -5.32 22.68 -13.76
N ASP A 458 -5.24 21.63 -12.94
CA ASP A 458 -4.54 20.39 -13.23
C ASP A 458 -5.50 19.20 -13.07
N GLY A 459 -5.51 18.28 -14.03
CA GLY A 459 -6.49 17.17 -14.06
C GLY A 459 -7.96 17.62 -14.12
N ASN A 460 -8.26 18.83 -14.63
CA ASN A 460 -9.56 19.52 -14.59
C ASN A 460 -10.04 19.93 -13.18
N ILE A 461 -9.15 20.03 -12.19
CA ILE A 461 -9.46 20.58 -10.85
C ILE A 461 -8.48 21.68 -10.43
N CYS A 462 -8.97 22.70 -9.73
CA CYS A 462 -8.13 23.75 -9.17
C CYS A 462 -7.36 23.20 -7.95
N GLN A 463 -6.07 22.92 -8.11
CA GLN A 463 -5.20 22.37 -7.04
C GLN A 463 -3.86 23.09 -6.91
N CYS A 464 -3.14 22.82 -5.82
CA CYS A 464 -1.77 23.31 -5.69
C CYS A 464 -0.85 22.60 -6.70
N ALA A 465 0.17 23.30 -7.22
CA ALA A 465 1.23 22.68 -8.00
C ALA A 465 1.86 21.51 -7.24
N SER A 466 2.34 20.47 -7.96
CA SER A 466 2.72 19.16 -7.40
C SER A 466 3.77 19.18 -6.28
N SER A 467 4.62 20.21 -6.22
CA SER A 467 5.58 20.43 -5.13
C SER A 467 4.94 20.88 -3.80
N ASN A 468 3.66 21.26 -3.82
CA ASN A 468 2.97 21.97 -2.74
C ASN A 468 1.73 21.21 -2.27
N TYR A 469 1.17 21.65 -1.13
CA TYR A 469 -0.08 21.18 -0.54
C TYR A 469 -0.92 22.36 -0.02
N TRP A 470 -2.23 22.16 0.09
CA TRP A 470 -3.16 23.18 0.57
C TRP A 470 -3.20 23.23 2.10
N THR A 471 -2.94 24.40 2.68
CA THR A 471 -2.91 24.61 4.15
C THR A 471 -4.28 24.95 4.76
N GLY A 472 -5.33 25.07 3.94
CA GLY A 472 -6.60 25.69 4.33
C GLY A 472 -6.73 27.16 3.86
N SER A 473 -5.63 27.82 3.52
CA SER A 473 -5.63 29.21 3.02
C SER A 473 -4.63 29.51 1.91
N THR A 474 -3.52 28.77 1.82
CA THR A 474 -2.47 28.97 0.80
C THR A 474 -1.80 27.64 0.42
N CYS A 475 -1.23 27.56 -0.78
CA CYS A 475 -0.36 26.45 -1.16
C CYS A 475 1.04 26.61 -0.54
N SER A 476 1.50 25.62 0.21
CA SER A 476 2.83 25.58 0.85
C SER A 476 3.65 24.38 0.39
N LEU A 477 4.98 24.47 0.42
CA LEU A 477 5.88 23.39 -0.01
C LEU A 477 5.66 22.10 0.79
N ARG A 478 5.65 20.96 0.09
CA ARG A 478 5.63 19.62 0.68
C ARG A 478 6.94 19.31 1.41
N LYS A 479 6.82 18.57 2.50
CA LYS A 479 7.87 18.29 3.47
C LYS A 479 8.71 17.07 3.10
N ASP A 480 9.99 17.14 3.47
CA ASP A 480 10.99 16.08 3.32
C ASP A 480 10.83 14.95 4.34
N ALA A 481 11.53 13.84 4.09
CA ALA A 481 11.57 12.70 4.99
C ALA A 481 11.97 13.10 6.43
N TYR A 482 11.36 12.44 7.40
CA TYR A 482 11.47 12.68 8.84
C TYR A 482 10.96 14.04 9.34
N SER A 483 10.42 14.90 8.47
CA SER A 483 9.76 16.15 8.87
C SER A 483 8.46 15.89 9.64
N LEU A 484 8.12 16.75 10.60
CA LEU A 484 6.86 16.68 11.35
C LEU A 484 5.65 17.01 10.47
N CYS A 485 4.60 16.20 10.58
CA CYS A 485 3.35 16.30 9.82
C CYS A 485 2.12 15.90 10.66
N ASN A 486 0.93 16.28 10.20
CA ASN A 486 -0.36 15.82 10.73
C ASN A 486 -1.12 14.96 9.71
N ALA A 487 -0.93 15.20 8.40
CA ALA A 487 -1.53 14.43 7.31
C ALA A 487 -0.54 14.15 6.17
N SER A 488 -0.68 13.01 5.48
CA SER A 488 0.22 12.58 4.39
C SER A 488 0.28 13.55 3.20
N LEU A 489 -0.76 14.36 2.99
CA LEU A 489 -0.76 15.41 1.96
C LEU A 489 0.33 16.48 2.18
N GLU A 490 0.82 16.64 3.41
CA GLU A 490 1.90 17.57 3.74
C GLU A 490 3.27 17.09 3.25
N CYS A 491 3.41 15.80 2.93
CA CYS A 491 4.68 15.16 2.58
C CYS A 491 4.91 15.14 1.05
N LYS A 492 6.17 14.96 0.62
CA LYS A 492 6.49 14.63 -0.78
C LYS A 492 5.76 13.34 -1.21
N ALA A 493 5.44 13.22 -2.50
CA ALA A 493 4.45 12.25 -3.01
C ALA A 493 4.74 10.75 -2.72
N THR A 494 5.98 10.39 -2.40
CA THR A 494 6.42 9.02 -2.04
C THR A 494 6.37 8.74 -0.53
N LEU A 495 6.11 9.74 0.30
CA LEU A 495 6.11 9.66 1.77
C LEU A 495 4.68 9.73 2.33
N GLN A 496 4.44 9.02 3.43
CA GLN A 496 3.20 9.08 4.23
C GLN A 496 3.47 9.68 5.61
N CYS A 497 2.45 10.28 6.22
CA CYS A 497 2.55 10.78 7.58
C CYS A 497 2.22 9.66 8.58
N ILE A 498 3.26 9.03 9.15
CA ILE A 498 3.14 7.94 10.12
C ILE A 498 3.78 8.38 11.43
N ASN A 499 3.09 8.21 12.56
CA ASN A 499 3.54 8.66 13.88
C ASN A 499 3.98 10.15 13.90
N SER A 500 3.25 11.01 13.16
CA SER A 500 3.53 12.44 12.97
C SER A 500 4.85 12.79 12.25
N HIS A 501 5.47 11.84 11.53
CA HIS A 501 6.63 12.10 10.67
C HIS A 501 6.37 11.64 9.22
N CYS A 502 6.87 12.40 8.24
CA CYS A 502 6.86 12.01 6.83
C CYS A 502 7.87 10.87 6.60
N VAL A 503 7.42 9.64 6.39
CA VAL A 503 8.27 8.45 6.21
C VAL A 503 7.77 7.57 5.06
N CYS A 504 8.60 6.65 4.59
CA CYS A 504 8.16 5.65 3.62
C CYS A 504 7.18 4.65 4.25
N CYS A 505 6.34 4.03 3.42
CA CYS A 505 5.51 2.89 3.81
C CYS A 505 6.36 1.73 4.37
N GLU A 506 5.73 0.82 5.11
CA GLU A 506 6.40 -0.43 5.52
C GLU A 506 7.00 -1.17 4.30
N GLN A 507 8.14 -1.83 4.50
CA GLN A 507 8.97 -2.46 3.46
C GLN A 507 9.72 -1.50 2.50
N TYR A 508 9.65 -0.18 2.70
CA TYR A 508 10.37 0.81 1.89
C TYR A 508 11.28 1.72 2.74
N PHE A 509 12.37 2.24 2.16
CA PHE A 509 13.30 3.17 2.81
C PHE A 509 13.55 4.42 1.96
N TRP A 510 13.90 5.54 2.58
CA TRP A 510 14.18 6.81 1.87
C TRP A 510 15.61 6.83 1.34
N ASN A 511 15.79 6.96 0.03
CA ASN A 511 17.10 6.97 -0.65
C ASN A 511 17.59 8.38 -1.03
N GLU A 512 17.16 9.40 -0.28
CA GLU A 512 17.36 10.84 -0.52
C GLU A 512 16.48 11.44 -1.64
N GLU A 513 15.96 10.66 -2.59
CA GLU A 513 15.10 11.14 -3.68
C GLU A 513 13.69 10.53 -3.68
N PHE A 514 13.56 9.23 -3.39
CA PHE A 514 12.30 8.49 -3.33
C PHE A 514 12.31 7.37 -2.28
N CYS A 515 11.19 6.63 -2.19
CA CYS A 515 11.06 5.45 -1.33
C CYS A 515 11.37 4.17 -2.12
N GLU A 516 12.38 3.43 -1.70
CA GLU A 516 12.93 2.27 -2.40
C GLU A 516 12.65 0.94 -1.67
N ARG A 517 12.46 -0.14 -2.45
CA ARG A 517 12.32 -1.57 -2.06
C ARG A 517 13.30 -2.06 -1.00
N ASN A 518 12.97 -2.14 0.30
CA ASN A 518 13.77 -2.93 1.24
C ASN A 518 13.49 -4.44 1.07
N ILE A 519 14.16 -5.07 0.12
CA ILE A 519 13.96 -6.48 -0.24
C ILE A 519 14.26 -7.41 0.96
N CYS A 520 15.23 -7.04 1.81
CA CYS A 520 15.57 -7.73 3.04
C CYS A 520 14.52 -7.63 4.17
N ALA A 521 13.48 -6.79 4.02
CA ALA A 521 12.31 -6.80 4.91
C ALA A 521 11.24 -7.81 4.48
N VAL A 522 11.33 -8.34 3.25
CA VAL A 522 10.36 -9.28 2.67
C VAL A 522 10.94 -10.69 2.59
N GLU A 523 12.18 -10.83 2.14
CA GLU A 523 12.88 -12.11 2.12
C GLU A 523 13.51 -12.43 3.48
N GLN A 524 12.75 -13.15 4.30
CA GLN A 524 13.22 -13.63 5.61
C GLN A 524 14.31 -14.69 5.46
N CYS A 525 15.56 -14.27 5.64
CA CYS A 525 16.66 -15.15 6.00
C CYS A 525 16.39 -15.81 7.36
N MET A 526 16.35 -17.14 7.40
CA MET A 526 16.06 -17.90 8.61
C MET A 526 17.30 -18.06 9.50
N ASN A 527 17.09 -18.52 10.74
CA ASN A 527 18.16 -18.85 11.68
C ASN A 527 19.16 -17.70 11.91
N ASP A 528 18.63 -16.48 12.04
CA ASP A 528 19.35 -15.21 12.18
C ASP A 528 20.39 -14.92 11.07
N ALA A 529 20.26 -15.53 9.89
CA ALA A 529 21.17 -15.29 8.79
C ALA A 529 21.08 -13.84 8.28
N LYS A 530 22.22 -13.26 7.92
CA LYS A 530 22.31 -11.85 7.54
C LYS A 530 21.90 -11.66 6.08
N CYS A 531 20.76 -11.02 5.84
CA CYS A 531 20.40 -10.57 4.49
C CYS A 531 21.37 -9.48 3.99
N MET A 532 21.78 -9.57 2.74
CA MET A 532 22.54 -8.52 2.05
C MET A 532 21.99 -8.31 0.64
N ILE A 533 21.81 -7.05 0.24
CA ILE A 533 21.37 -6.68 -1.11
C ILE A 533 22.60 -6.65 -2.04
N SER A 534 22.46 -7.16 -3.25
CA SER A 534 23.51 -7.24 -4.27
C SER A 534 22.89 -7.16 -5.67
N GLY A 535 23.10 -6.06 -6.38
CA GLY A 535 22.65 -5.91 -7.78
C GLY A 535 21.13 -5.96 -7.98
N GLY A 536 20.35 -5.48 -7.01
CA GLY A 536 18.88 -5.49 -7.06
C GLY A 536 18.22 -6.76 -6.50
N ASN A 537 18.99 -7.78 -6.10
CA ASN A 537 18.49 -8.99 -5.43
C ASN A 537 19.01 -9.09 -3.99
N SER A 538 18.25 -9.76 -3.12
CA SER A 538 18.70 -10.19 -1.79
C SER A 538 19.51 -11.50 -1.88
N ARG A 539 20.40 -11.70 -0.89
CA ARG A 539 21.00 -13.00 -0.57
C ARG A 539 21.18 -13.15 0.94
N CYS A 540 21.00 -14.35 1.46
CA CYS A 540 21.27 -14.65 2.87
C CYS A 540 22.71 -15.12 3.07
N VAL A 541 23.39 -14.54 4.06
CA VAL A 541 24.68 -15.03 4.58
C VAL A 541 24.40 -15.84 5.83
N CYS A 542 24.58 -17.16 5.73
CA CYS A 542 24.21 -18.09 6.79
C CYS A 542 25.14 -18.01 8.00
N LYS A 543 24.58 -18.22 9.19
CA LYS A 543 25.36 -18.56 10.38
C LYS A 543 25.91 -19.99 10.28
N ASP A 544 26.93 -20.26 11.08
CA ASP A 544 27.51 -21.59 11.26
C ASP A 544 26.46 -22.65 11.60
N GLY A 545 26.64 -23.84 11.02
CA GLY A 545 25.66 -24.92 11.05
C GLY A 545 24.54 -24.82 10.01
N TYR A 546 24.33 -23.69 9.32
CA TYR A 546 23.21 -23.49 8.39
C TYR A 546 23.57 -23.29 6.90
N LEU A 547 22.64 -23.68 6.04
CA LEU A 547 22.72 -23.76 4.58
C LEU A 547 21.33 -23.53 3.93
N GLY A 548 21.34 -23.31 2.62
CA GLY A 548 20.16 -23.02 1.79
C GLY A 548 20.08 -21.55 1.39
N ASP A 549 19.24 -21.25 0.40
CA ASP A 549 18.97 -19.89 -0.09
C ASP A 549 18.53 -18.92 1.01
N LYS A 550 17.79 -19.45 2.00
CA LYS A 550 17.31 -18.73 3.18
C LYS A 550 17.93 -19.24 4.48
N CYS A 551 19.05 -19.96 4.40
CA CYS A 551 19.78 -20.51 5.55
C CYS A 551 18.90 -21.38 6.49
N GLN A 552 17.95 -22.08 5.90
CA GLN A 552 16.87 -22.78 6.58
C GLN A 552 17.20 -24.23 6.99
N TYR A 553 18.34 -24.78 6.56
CA TYR A 553 18.72 -26.17 6.82
C TYR A 553 20.11 -26.29 7.47
N ALA A 554 20.25 -27.16 8.46
CA ALA A 554 21.54 -27.76 8.81
C ALA A 554 21.75 -29.05 8.00
N GLU A 555 23.00 -29.36 7.63
CA GLU A 555 23.37 -30.57 6.88
C GLU A 555 24.52 -31.31 7.57
N TYR A 556 24.43 -32.64 7.58
CA TYR A 556 25.45 -33.56 8.09
C TYR A 556 25.59 -34.73 7.11
N ILE A 557 26.81 -35.17 6.84
CA ILE A 557 27.06 -36.42 6.11
C ILE A 557 27.61 -37.45 7.10
N VAL A 558 27.02 -38.64 7.12
CA VAL A 558 27.37 -39.76 8.02
C VAL A 558 28.77 -40.31 7.66
N PRO A 559 29.78 -40.20 8.55
CA PRO A 559 31.03 -40.94 8.41
C PRO A 559 30.86 -42.36 8.95
N SER A 560 31.41 -43.34 8.24
CA SER A 560 31.37 -44.75 8.64
C SER A 560 32.53 -45.52 7.99
N PHE A 561 32.68 -46.77 8.40
CA PHE A 561 33.69 -47.74 8.00
C PHE A 561 33.01 -49.00 7.49
N SER A 562 33.67 -49.71 6.58
CA SER A 562 33.04 -50.88 5.95
C SER A 562 32.89 -52.04 6.93
N VAL A 563 31.86 -52.85 6.70
CA VAL A 563 31.36 -53.83 7.66
C VAL A 563 32.01 -55.19 7.37
N PHE A 564 32.91 -55.66 8.23
CA PHE A 564 33.75 -56.84 7.97
C PHE A 564 33.30 -58.14 8.67
N CYS A 565 32.13 -58.16 9.33
CA CYS A 565 31.61 -59.37 9.96
C CYS A 565 30.08 -59.41 10.03
N SER A 566 29.49 -60.59 10.22
CA SER A 566 28.04 -60.80 10.26
C SER A 566 27.33 -60.17 11.46
N SER A 567 28.04 -59.92 12.57
CA SER A 567 27.53 -59.17 13.73
C SER A 567 27.92 -57.69 13.71
N CYS A 568 28.64 -57.24 12.69
CA CYS A 568 29.14 -55.87 12.59
C CYS A 568 28.03 -54.95 12.06
N GLN A 569 27.88 -53.76 12.66
CA GLN A 569 26.77 -52.85 12.36
C GLN A 569 27.24 -51.39 12.35
N SER A 570 27.12 -50.75 11.18
CA SER A 570 27.20 -49.29 11.03
C SER A 570 26.04 -48.64 11.76
N LEU A 571 26.28 -47.50 12.39
CA LEU A 571 25.36 -46.83 13.31
C LEU A 571 25.43 -45.31 13.12
N PHE A 572 24.28 -44.65 13.12
CA PHE A 572 24.22 -43.25 13.54
C PHE A 572 23.05 -42.98 14.49
N ALA A 573 23.22 -41.97 15.32
CA ALA A 573 22.23 -41.45 16.25
C ALA A 573 22.18 -39.93 16.13
N LEU A 574 21.00 -39.35 16.34
CA LEU A 574 20.78 -37.91 16.24
C LEU A 574 19.70 -37.45 17.23
N THR A 575 19.95 -36.32 17.89
CA THR A 575 19.05 -35.71 18.88
C THR A 575 18.97 -34.21 18.67
N SER A 576 17.85 -33.60 19.04
CA SER A 576 17.65 -32.15 18.95
C SER A 576 17.40 -31.53 20.32
N VAL A 577 18.06 -30.40 20.56
CA VAL A 577 17.76 -29.50 21.69
C VAL A 577 16.59 -28.55 21.39
N TYR A 578 15.92 -28.71 20.23
CA TYR A 578 14.82 -27.89 19.79
C TYR A 578 13.57 -28.74 19.46
N SER A 579 12.39 -28.26 19.85
CA SER A 579 11.12 -28.87 19.45
C SER A 579 10.70 -28.55 18.02
N ASN A 580 9.89 -29.42 17.42
CA ASN A 580 9.46 -29.33 16.02
C ASN A 580 10.64 -29.19 15.02
N THR A 581 11.68 -30.01 15.21
CA THR A 581 12.82 -30.09 14.28
C THR A 581 12.49 -31.11 13.20
N LYS A 582 12.22 -30.65 11.97
CA LYS A 582 12.01 -31.52 10.80
C LYS A 582 13.37 -32.05 10.36
N ILE A 583 13.46 -33.34 10.07
CA ILE A 583 14.70 -34.03 9.69
C ILE A 583 14.41 -34.92 8.48
N GLU A 584 15.30 -34.86 7.50
CA GLU A 584 15.25 -35.61 6.25
C GLU A 584 16.56 -36.39 6.09
N ILE A 585 16.46 -37.71 6.05
CA ILE A 585 17.58 -38.66 6.06
C ILE A 585 17.56 -39.38 4.71
N ASN A 586 18.42 -38.98 3.78
CA ASN A 586 18.60 -39.68 2.51
C ASN A 586 19.71 -40.72 2.65
N PHE A 587 19.32 -41.99 2.70
CA PHE A 587 20.23 -43.09 2.98
C PHE A 587 21.24 -43.31 1.85
N LYS A 588 22.47 -43.69 2.22
CA LYS A 588 23.45 -44.29 1.32
C LYS A 588 23.88 -45.63 1.91
N MET A 589 23.73 -46.70 1.16
CA MET A 589 24.09 -48.07 1.57
C MET A 589 24.31 -48.95 0.33
N GLN A 590 25.18 -49.96 0.42
CA GLN A 590 25.47 -50.83 -0.73
C GLN A 590 24.41 -51.92 -0.93
N HIS A 591 23.90 -52.49 0.17
CA HIS A 591 22.98 -53.62 0.18
C HIS A 591 21.96 -53.50 1.32
N GLY A 592 20.77 -54.07 1.15
CA GLY A 592 19.71 -54.10 2.17
C GLY A 592 18.80 -52.88 2.17
N SER A 593 18.02 -52.73 3.24
CA SER A 593 17.14 -51.59 3.51
C SER A 593 17.11 -51.28 5.00
N ALA A 594 17.13 -49.99 5.35
CA ALA A 594 17.00 -49.53 6.71
C ALA A 594 15.52 -49.52 7.13
N ALA A 595 15.19 -50.12 8.27
CA ALA A 595 13.82 -50.23 8.76
C ALA A 595 13.50 -49.11 9.76
N PHE A 596 12.35 -48.43 9.60
CA PHE A 596 11.82 -47.53 10.61
C PHE A 596 10.28 -47.59 10.66
N GLY A 597 9.74 -47.85 11.85
CA GLY A 597 8.33 -48.21 12.03
C GLY A 597 7.97 -49.41 11.14
N ASN A 598 6.90 -49.27 10.35
CA ASN A 598 6.45 -50.30 9.41
C ASN A 598 7.02 -50.12 7.98
N LYS A 599 7.92 -49.16 7.74
CA LYS A 599 8.48 -48.87 6.40
C LYS A 599 9.96 -49.26 6.31
N GLN A 600 10.34 -49.76 5.13
CA GLN A 600 11.72 -49.98 4.70
C GLN A 600 12.20 -48.81 3.83
N TYR A 601 13.48 -48.49 3.92
CA TYR A 601 14.14 -47.42 3.16
C TYR A 601 15.43 -47.96 2.52
N SER A 602 15.44 -47.99 1.20
CA SER A 602 16.52 -48.48 0.34
C SER A 602 17.60 -47.41 0.14
N ASN A 603 18.68 -47.76 -0.56
CA ASN A 603 19.68 -46.79 -0.99
C ASN A 603 19.05 -45.63 -1.79
N ASN A 604 19.46 -44.39 -1.49
CA ASN A 604 18.91 -43.12 -1.99
C ASN A 604 17.43 -42.83 -1.66
N GLU A 605 16.73 -43.64 -0.86
CA GLU A 605 15.40 -43.26 -0.35
C GLU A 605 15.52 -42.31 0.86
N THR A 606 14.52 -41.43 1.03
CA THR A 606 14.48 -40.45 2.13
C THR A 606 13.48 -40.84 3.21
N LEU A 607 13.94 -40.93 4.46
CA LEU A 607 13.11 -40.93 5.66
C LEU A 607 12.92 -39.49 6.14
N VAL A 608 11.66 -39.05 6.26
CA VAL A 608 11.30 -37.76 6.86
C VAL A 608 10.69 -38.02 8.23
N LEU A 609 11.15 -37.30 9.25
CA LEU A 609 10.64 -37.36 10.62
C LEU A 609 10.71 -36.00 11.31
N VAL A 610 10.06 -35.88 12.47
CA VAL A 610 10.14 -34.68 13.32
C VAL A 610 10.60 -35.11 14.71
N LEU A 611 11.69 -34.52 15.20
CA LEU A 611 12.10 -34.67 16.59
C LEU A 611 11.64 -33.48 17.43
N ASN A 612 11.34 -33.78 18.69
CA ASN A 612 11.11 -32.79 19.73
C ASN A 612 12.33 -32.63 20.63
N MET A 613 12.36 -31.56 21.42
CA MET A 613 13.46 -31.30 22.35
C MET A 613 13.71 -32.52 23.26
N ASN A 614 14.99 -32.90 23.40
CA ASN A 614 15.46 -34.04 24.19
C ASN A 614 14.96 -35.41 23.71
N THR A 615 14.43 -35.52 22.49
CA THR A 615 14.16 -36.82 21.84
C THR A 615 15.30 -37.23 20.92
N ALA A 616 15.60 -38.53 20.85
CA ALA A 616 16.66 -39.08 20.03
C ALA A 616 16.12 -40.10 19.02
N PHE A 617 16.71 -40.10 17.82
CA PHE A 617 16.57 -41.13 16.80
C PHE A 617 17.88 -41.90 16.69
N GLN A 618 17.81 -43.20 16.44
CA GLN A 618 18.96 -44.08 16.26
C GLN A 618 18.65 -45.11 15.18
N ILE A 619 19.61 -45.42 14.31
CA ILE A 619 19.47 -46.50 13.34
C ILE A 619 20.81 -47.21 13.11
N TRP A 620 20.78 -48.54 13.12
CA TRP A 620 21.92 -49.40 12.82
C TRP A 620 21.63 -50.28 11.61
N HIS A 621 22.67 -50.62 10.85
CA HIS A 621 22.54 -51.42 9.63
C HIS A 621 23.79 -52.28 9.38
N SER A 622 23.62 -53.41 8.69
CA SER A 622 24.70 -54.35 8.34
C SER A 622 25.45 -54.00 7.04
N SER A 623 25.09 -52.88 6.39
CA SER A 623 25.86 -52.28 5.30
C SER A 623 26.49 -50.95 5.78
N ASP A 624 27.58 -50.53 5.15
CA ASP A 624 28.27 -49.27 5.45
C ASP A 624 27.36 -48.08 5.11
N LEU A 625 26.97 -47.28 6.12
CA LEU A 625 26.05 -46.14 5.95
C LEU A 625 26.77 -44.85 5.50
N ILE A 626 28.06 -44.92 5.19
CA ILE A 626 28.90 -43.77 4.80
C ILE A 626 28.28 -42.98 3.63
N GLY A 627 28.22 -41.66 3.77
CA GLY A 627 27.60 -40.79 2.78
C GLY A 627 26.07 -40.73 2.85
N THR A 628 25.44 -41.33 3.86
CA THR A 628 24.05 -40.99 4.22
C THR A 628 23.98 -39.49 4.55
N ARG A 629 23.03 -38.78 3.94
CA ARG A 629 22.87 -37.33 4.09
C ARG A 629 21.71 -37.04 5.04
N ILE A 630 21.96 -36.22 6.06
CA ILE A 630 20.97 -35.78 7.04
C ILE A 630 20.82 -34.27 6.87
N THR A 631 19.63 -33.80 6.51
CA THR A 631 19.27 -32.37 6.51
C THR A 631 18.17 -32.09 7.51
N ALA A 632 18.27 -31.00 8.28
CA ALA A 632 17.33 -30.69 9.35
C ALA A 632 16.98 -29.20 9.39
N SER A 633 15.75 -28.85 9.79
CA SER A 633 15.32 -27.43 9.87
C SER A 633 15.94 -26.66 11.04
N LYS A 634 16.63 -27.36 11.95
CA LYS A 634 17.37 -26.82 13.10
C LYS A 634 18.60 -27.70 13.38
N PRO A 635 19.64 -27.20 14.05
CA PRO A 635 20.84 -27.99 14.37
C PRO A 635 20.54 -29.21 15.23
N LEU A 636 21.34 -30.24 15.01
CA LEU A 636 21.31 -31.52 15.68
C LEU A 636 22.66 -31.80 16.35
N LEU A 637 22.63 -32.55 17.45
CA LEU A 637 23.79 -33.36 17.83
C LEU A 637 23.69 -34.68 17.07
N VAL A 638 24.67 -34.96 16.22
CA VAL A 638 24.76 -36.19 15.42
C VAL A 638 26.00 -36.97 15.84
N VAL A 639 25.85 -38.28 16.06
CA VAL A 639 26.92 -39.21 16.41
C VAL A 639 26.90 -40.36 15.41
N SER A 640 28.06 -40.79 14.91
CA SER A 640 28.16 -41.80 13.85
C SER A 640 29.38 -42.71 14.02
N GLY A 641 29.29 -43.92 13.46
CA GLY A 641 30.33 -44.93 13.49
C GLY A 641 29.71 -46.33 13.50
N HIS A 642 29.99 -47.14 14.52
CA HIS A 642 29.52 -48.53 14.62
C HIS A 642 29.13 -48.90 16.04
N LYS A 643 28.08 -49.72 16.14
CA LYS A 643 27.70 -50.41 17.38
C LYS A 643 28.71 -51.52 17.74
N TYR A 644 29.30 -52.13 16.71
CA TYR A 644 30.35 -53.15 16.77
C TYR A 644 30.95 -53.26 15.37
N ASN A 645 32.26 -53.13 15.20
CA ASN A 645 32.93 -53.41 13.93
C ASN A 645 34.41 -53.81 14.12
N LYS A 646 35.01 -54.36 13.07
CA LYS A 646 36.44 -54.72 12.98
C LYS A 646 37.07 -54.01 11.79
N ILE A 647 38.15 -53.27 12.00
CA ILE A 647 38.87 -52.67 10.86
C ILE A 647 39.55 -53.77 10.06
N ASN A 648 39.23 -53.85 8.76
CA ASN A 648 39.80 -54.82 7.82
C ASN A 648 39.69 -56.29 8.29
N GLY A 649 38.67 -56.59 9.12
CA GLY A 649 38.41 -57.93 9.67
C GLY A 649 39.33 -58.39 10.83
N LYS A 650 40.30 -57.57 11.26
CA LYS A 650 41.27 -57.89 12.33
C LYS A 650 40.73 -57.58 13.74
N GLY A 651 41.43 -58.09 14.76
CA GLY A 651 41.30 -57.69 16.17
C GLY A 651 40.02 -58.05 16.92
N GLY A 652 39.87 -57.44 18.10
CA GLY A 652 38.59 -57.35 18.78
C GLY A 652 37.58 -56.59 17.92
N GLY A 653 36.30 -56.87 18.11
CA GLY A 653 35.26 -55.99 17.59
C GLY A 653 34.84 -55.03 18.69
N GLN A 654 34.94 -53.73 18.42
CA GLN A 654 34.61 -52.67 19.38
C GLN A 654 33.52 -51.75 18.80
N PRO A 655 32.73 -51.06 19.65
CA PRO A 655 32.05 -49.85 19.22
C PRO A 655 33.09 -48.75 18.98
N PHE A 656 32.95 -48.00 17.88
CA PHE A 656 33.69 -46.76 17.70
C PHE A 656 32.75 -45.72 17.11
N LEU A 657 32.67 -44.57 17.76
CA LEU A 657 31.66 -43.53 17.54
C LEU A 657 32.30 -42.16 17.68
N GLU A 658 31.92 -41.24 16.80
CA GLU A 658 32.41 -39.87 16.77
C GLU A 658 31.28 -38.87 16.58
N MET A 659 31.49 -37.64 17.05
CA MET A 659 30.54 -36.53 16.81
C MET A 659 30.70 -36.00 15.39
N VAL A 660 29.58 -35.86 14.68
CA VAL A 660 29.56 -35.43 13.27
C VAL A 660 29.32 -33.94 13.20
N LEU A 661 30.27 -33.20 12.66
CA LEU A 661 30.15 -31.76 12.43
C LEU A 661 29.13 -31.45 11.32
N PRO A 662 28.46 -30.28 11.35
CA PRO A 662 27.74 -29.76 10.20
C PRO A 662 28.69 -29.60 9.01
N THR A 663 28.21 -29.80 7.78
CA THR A 663 29.08 -29.79 6.58
C THR A 663 29.77 -28.45 6.34
N ASN A 664 29.14 -27.33 6.71
CA ASN A 664 29.75 -26.00 6.61
C ASN A 664 30.82 -25.71 7.70
N GLN A 665 31.03 -26.62 8.65
CA GLN A 665 32.08 -26.55 9.69
C GLN A 665 33.28 -27.45 9.39
N LEU A 666 33.27 -28.13 8.26
CA LEU A 666 34.41 -28.87 7.73
C LEU A 666 35.39 -27.89 7.05
N ASP A 667 36.66 -28.27 6.95
CA ASP A 667 37.70 -27.55 6.23
C ASP A 667 37.95 -28.19 4.84
N ASN A 668 38.81 -27.57 4.03
CA ASN A 668 39.29 -28.13 2.77
C ASN A 668 40.81 -28.40 2.75
N VAL A 669 41.51 -28.18 3.88
CA VAL A 669 42.94 -28.52 4.06
C VAL A 669 43.19 -29.17 5.42
N TYR A 670 43.82 -30.34 5.41
CA TYR A 670 44.06 -31.19 6.58
C TYR A 670 45.51 -31.71 6.60
N VAL A 671 46.05 -31.87 7.80
CA VAL A 671 47.27 -32.65 8.04
C VAL A 671 46.94 -33.76 9.02
N ILE A 672 47.13 -35.00 8.61
CA ILE A 672 46.86 -36.17 9.43
C ILE A 672 48.10 -36.42 10.29
N PRO A 673 47.96 -36.49 11.62
CA PRO A 673 49.09 -36.60 12.54
C PRO A 673 49.87 -37.90 12.39
N TYR A 674 51.13 -37.85 12.80
CA TYR A 674 51.87 -39.05 13.18
C TYR A 674 51.34 -39.58 14.52
N LEU A 675 51.04 -40.87 14.58
CA LEU A 675 50.69 -41.56 15.82
C LEU A 675 51.81 -42.53 16.18
N ASN A 676 52.55 -42.24 17.25
CA ASN A 676 53.59 -43.13 17.77
C ASN A 676 53.02 -44.51 18.13
N TYR A 677 53.80 -45.55 17.86
CA TYR A 677 53.44 -46.99 17.88
C TYR A 677 52.29 -47.43 16.95
N ARG A 678 51.29 -46.58 16.69
CA ARG A 678 50.15 -46.83 15.76
C ARG A 678 50.54 -46.58 14.30
N LEU A 679 51.30 -47.51 13.71
CA LEU A 679 51.81 -47.41 12.33
C LEU A 679 50.91 -48.04 11.25
N ASP A 680 49.86 -48.79 11.62
CA ASP A 680 48.86 -49.37 10.71
C ASP A 680 47.53 -48.64 10.91
N ASN A 681 47.17 -47.73 10.00
CA ASN A 681 45.96 -46.92 10.07
C ASN A 681 45.29 -46.81 8.69
N THR A 682 43.97 -46.69 8.67
CA THR A 682 43.22 -46.28 7.48
C THR A 682 42.69 -44.86 7.68
N VAL A 683 42.93 -43.96 6.73
CA VAL A 683 42.27 -42.64 6.66
C VAL A 683 41.12 -42.72 5.67
N ARG A 684 39.97 -42.12 6.01
CA ARG A 684 38.89 -41.83 5.05
C ARG A 684 38.74 -40.33 4.86
N VAL A 685 38.66 -39.90 3.59
CA VAL A 685 38.28 -38.55 3.17
C VAL A 685 36.91 -38.66 2.51
N LEU A 686 35.91 -37.97 3.05
CA LEU A 686 34.50 -38.05 2.65
C LEU A 686 34.05 -36.71 2.07
N ALA A 687 33.56 -36.71 0.83
CA ALA A 687 33.22 -35.51 0.10
C ALA A 687 31.80 -35.02 0.39
N VAL A 688 31.65 -33.73 0.71
CA VAL A 688 30.31 -33.09 0.78
C VAL A 688 29.78 -32.87 -0.63
N ASN A 689 30.57 -32.17 -1.46
CA ASN A 689 30.27 -31.84 -2.85
C ASN A 689 31.24 -32.54 -3.81
N ASP A 690 30.96 -32.47 -5.11
CA ASP A 690 31.93 -32.87 -6.15
C ASP A 690 33.25 -32.12 -5.97
N THR A 691 34.37 -32.85 -5.82
CA THR A 691 35.66 -32.24 -5.49
C THR A 691 36.86 -33.04 -5.99
N ASN A 692 37.93 -32.33 -6.32
CA ASN A 692 39.24 -32.93 -6.57
C ASN A 692 40.02 -32.94 -5.24
N VAL A 693 40.42 -34.13 -4.78
CA VAL A 693 41.22 -34.34 -3.56
C VAL A 693 42.66 -34.63 -3.94
N VAL A 694 43.60 -33.82 -3.44
CA VAL A 694 45.04 -34.09 -3.48
C VAL A 694 45.43 -34.79 -2.18
N LEU A 695 46.01 -35.99 -2.28
CA LEU A 695 46.68 -36.66 -1.18
C LEU A 695 48.20 -36.55 -1.36
N LYS A 696 48.88 -36.05 -0.33
CA LYS A 696 50.35 -35.98 -0.25
C LYS A 696 50.82 -36.77 0.95
N ASN A 697 51.63 -37.81 0.70
CA ASN A 697 52.45 -38.49 1.71
C ASN A 697 53.92 -38.11 1.47
N VAL A 698 54.81 -38.43 2.41
CA VAL A 698 56.26 -38.14 2.32
C VAL A 698 56.82 -38.46 0.92
N ASN A 699 56.58 -39.69 0.42
CA ASN A 699 57.16 -40.20 -0.82
C ASN A 699 56.25 -40.10 -2.08
N ASN A 700 54.98 -39.70 -1.97
CA ASN A 700 54.01 -39.80 -3.08
C ASN A 700 52.98 -38.65 -3.05
N ARG A 701 52.52 -38.20 -4.23
CA ARG A 701 51.45 -37.21 -4.41
C ARG A 701 50.46 -37.76 -5.43
N THR A 702 49.18 -37.84 -5.09
CA THR A 702 48.12 -38.37 -5.97
C THR A 702 46.91 -37.45 -5.95
N THR A 703 46.19 -37.37 -7.06
CA THR A 703 44.94 -36.59 -7.17
C THR A 703 43.80 -37.53 -7.54
N HIS A 704 42.67 -37.38 -6.87
CA HIS A 704 41.46 -38.20 -7.03
C HIS A 704 40.26 -37.28 -7.25
N VAL A 705 39.26 -37.73 -8.02
CA VAL A 705 38.00 -37.01 -8.19
C VAL A 705 36.93 -37.75 -7.40
N LEU A 706 36.29 -37.08 -6.44
CA LEU A 706 35.18 -37.61 -5.68
C LEU A 706 33.88 -36.89 -6.07
N LYS A 707 32.77 -37.64 -6.09
CA LYS A 707 31.43 -37.09 -6.19
C LYS A 707 30.87 -36.75 -4.81
N SER A 708 29.86 -35.90 -4.77
CA SER A 708 29.09 -35.64 -3.54
C SER A 708 28.71 -36.96 -2.83
N ARG A 709 29.00 -37.03 -1.52
CA ARG A 709 28.78 -38.19 -0.63
C ARG A 709 29.67 -39.42 -0.93
N ASP A 710 30.60 -39.39 -1.87
CA ASP A 710 31.61 -40.45 -2.04
C ASP A 710 32.81 -40.26 -1.11
N PHE A 711 33.62 -41.30 -0.95
CA PHE A 711 34.78 -41.29 -0.07
C PHE A 711 35.99 -41.97 -0.70
N LEU A 712 37.18 -41.55 -0.25
CA LEU A 712 38.47 -42.14 -0.55
C LEU A 712 39.07 -42.74 0.72
N GLY A 713 39.44 -44.03 0.68
CA GLY A 713 40.19 -44.69 1.75
C GLY A 713 41.66 -44.88 1.37
N TYR A 714 42.60 -44.58 2.27
CA TYR A 714 44.02 -44.85 2.05
C TYR A 714 44.75 -45.26 3.34
N PHE A 715 45.89 -45.96 3.19
CA PHE A 715 46.75 -46.40 4.29
C PHE A 715 47.68 -45.27 4.77
N HIS A 716 47.80 -45.12 6.09
CA HIS A 716 48.58 -44.07 6.75
C HIS A 716 49.46 -44.61 7.87
N SER A 717 50.70 -44.11 7.98
CA SER A 717 51.72 -44.61 8.92
C SER A 717 52.71 -43.57 9.44
N THR A 718 52.70 -42.34 8.91
CA THR A 718 53.65 -41.27 9.27
C THR A 718 52.90 -39.93 9.33
N ILE A 719 53.30 -38.92 8.56
CA ILE A 719 52.54 -37.67 8.36
C ILE A 719 52.00 -37.66 6.93
N SER A 720 50.77 -37.19 6.74
CA SER A 720 50.17 -36.97 5.42
C SER A 720 49.37 -35.66 5.40
N TYR A 721 49.18 -35.13 4.19
CA TYR A 721 48.49 -33.88 3.91
C TYR A 721 47.39 -34.14 2.89
N VAL A 722 46.25 -33.50 3.08
CA VAL A 722 45.08 -33.60 2.21
C VAL A 722 44.57 -32.19 1.92
N SER A 723 44.38 -31.87 0.64
CA SER A 723 43.65 -30.66 0.23
C SER A 723 42.59 -30.96 -0.81
N SER A 724 41.52 -30.17 -0.83
CA SER A 724 40.37 -30.36 -1.70
C SER A 724 39.81 -29.05 -2.26
N THR A 725 39.10 -29.14 -3.40
CA THR A 725 38.45 -27.97 -4.05
C THR A 725 37.11 -27.57 -3.43
N SER A 726 36.60 -28.37 -2.49
CA SER A 726 35.42 -28.09 -1.66
C SER A 726 35.67 -28.71 -0.27
N ASP A 727 34.84 -28.37 0.71
CA ASP A 727 34.99 -28.92 2.07
C ASP A 727 34.77 -30.45 2.08
N VAL A 728 35.60 -31.16 2.86
CA VAL A 728 35.59 -32.62 3.01
C VAL A 728 35.71 -32.99 4.48
N MET A 729 35.22 -34.16 4.88
CA MET A 729 35.34 -34.68 6.24
C MET A 729 36.47 -35.72 6.31
N VAL A 730 37.38 -35.62 7.28
CA VAL A 730 38.54 -36.52 7.41
C VAL A 730 38.51 -37.25 8.76
N HIS A 731 38.57 -38.57 8.71
CA HIS A 731 38.73 -39.42 9.90
C HIS A 731 39.90 -40.39 9.72
N ILE A 732 40.66 -40.59 10.79
CA ILE A 732 41.62 -41.68 10.91
C ILE A 732 40.98 -42.83 11.70
N TYR A 733 41.30 -44.05 11.29
CA TYR A 733 40.91 -45.29 11.93
C TYR A 733 42.19 -46.09 12.22
N PRO A 734 42.84 -45.89 13.38
CA PRO A 734 44.00 -46.68 13.79
C PRO A 734 43.61 -48.13 14.03
N HIS A 735 44.42 -49.08 13.54
CA HIS A 735 44.14 -50.51 13.68
C HIS A 735 44.61 -51.04 15.04
N GLU A 736 44.11 -52.22 15.42
CA GLU A 736 44.59 -53.04 16.53
C GLU A 736 46.13 -53.18 16.52
N LEU A 737 46.76 -53.01 17.69
CA LEU A 737 48.18 -53.26 17.88
C LEU A 737 48.49 -54.75 18.08
N PRO A 738 49.68 -55.24 17.65
CA PRO A 738 50.07 -56.64 17.80
C PRO A 738 49.92 -57.18 19.23
N ASN A 739 49.49 -58.44 19.34
CA ASN A 739 49.17 -59.12 20.61
C ASN A 739 47.98 -58.53 21.39
N ALA A 740 47.03 -57.85 20.70
CA ALA A 740 45.85 -57.22 21.30
C ALA A 740 46.19 -56.22 22.41
N HIS A 741 47.20 -55.37 22.16
CA HIS A 741 47.69 -54.33 23.06
C HIS A 741 47.07 -52.97 22.69
N GLY A 742 45.74 -52.90 22.71
CA GLY A 742 44.92 -51.79 22.23
C GLY A 742 44.30 -52.02 20.84
N ASP A 743 42.97 -52.10 20.83
CA ASP A 743 42.09 -52.36 19.68
C ASP A 743 41.99 -51.15 18.73
N ALA A 744 41.21 -51.35 17.67
CA ALA A 744 40.77 -50.33 16.73
C ALA A 744 39.92 -49.21 17.37
N PHE A 745 40.15 -47.96 16.94
CA PHE A 745 39.25 -46.83 17.23
C PHE A 745 39.06 -45.93 16.00
N MET A 746 38.17 -44.93 16.12
CA MET A 746 37.90 -43.90 15.12
C MET A 746 38.17 -42.54 15.73
N MET A 747 38.80 -41.64 14.98
CA MET A 747 39.12 -40.29 15.45
C MET A 747 39.01 -39.27 14.31
N THR A 748 38.38 -38.13 14.59
CA THR A 748 38.19 -37.01 13.66
C THR A 748 39.48 -36.21 13.53
N ILE A 749 39.83 -35.85 12.30
CA ILE A 749 40.97 -34.97 12.00
C ILE A 749 40.39 -33.58 11.68
N PRO A 750 40.51 -32.57 12.56
CA PRO A 750 40.15 -31.20 12.25
C PRO A 750 41.11 -30.60 11.20
N GLY A 751 40.60 -29.64 10.43
CA GLY A 751 41.37 -28.93 9.41
C GLY A 751 42.33 -27.91 9.98
N ILE A 752 43.30 -27.48 9.16
CA ILE A 752 44.38 -26.58 9.63
C ILE A 752 43.86 -25.20 10.05
N ASN A 753 42.72 -24.76 9.52
CA ASN A 753 42.09 -23.49 9.92
C ASN A 753 41.40 -23.59 11.29
N GLN A 754 41.06 -24.81 11.71
CA GLN A 754 40.34 -25.13 12.94
C GLN A 754 41.26 -25.34 14.15
N TYR A 755 42.58 -25.30 13.96
CA TYR A 755 43.57 -25.47 15.03
C TYR A 755 43.50 -24.36 16.08
N LEU A 756 43.75 -24.68 17.35
CA LEU A 756 43.85 -23.71 18.45
C LEU A 756 45.33 -23.49 18.85
N TYR A 757 45.60 -22.51 19.72
CA TYR A 757 46.94 -22.25 20.27
C TYR A 757 47.04 -22.56 21.77
N ASP A 758 45.92 -22.95 22.38
CA ASP A 758 45.68 -23.08 23.81
C ASP A 758 44.63 -24.19 24.00
N TYR A 759 44.92 -25.17 24.85
CA TYR A 759 44.17 -26.42 24.97
C TYR A 759 44.15 -26.91 26.43
N GLU A 760 42.96 -27.06 27.01
CA GLU A 760 42.72 -27.92 28.19
C GLU A 760 42.32 -29.32 27.70
N ILE A 761 42.94 -30.37 28.24
CA ILE A 761 42.68 -31.78 27.86
C ILE A 761 42.57 -32.67 29.10
N MET A 762 41.85 -33.79 28.98
CA MET A 762 41.63 -34.76 30.08
C MET A 762 42.02 -36.17 29.64
N VAL A 763 43.17 -36.64 30.11
CA VAL A 763 43.72 -37.96 29.75
C VAL A 763 43.12 -39.06 30.64
N PRO A 764 42.51 -40.12 30.08
CA PRO A 764 42.01 -41.27 30.84
C PRO A 764 43.06 -41.97 31.72
N ILE A 765 42.61 -42.59 32.81
CA ILE A 765 43.44 -43.46 33.67
C ILE A 765 43.66 -44.83 33.05
N ASP A 766 44.70 -45.54 33.52
CA ASP A 766 45.05 -46.94 33.18
C ASP A 766 45.57 -47.22 31.75
N PHE A 767 45.59 -46.25 30.83
CA PHE A 767 46.20 -46.37 29.49
C PHE A 767 47.66 -45.88 29.44
N GLU A 768 48.49 -46.46 28.58
CA GLU A 768 49.70 -45.79 28.09
C GLU A 768 49.28 -44.75 27.05
N SER A 769 49.36 -43.48 27.44
CA SER A 769 48.76 -42.37 26.72
C SER A 769 49.78 -41.44 26.06
N PHE A 770 49.39 -40.89 24.93
CA PHE A 770 50.20 -39.99 24.11
C PHE A 770 49.36 -38.80 23.64
N ILE A 771 50.01 -37.64 23.52
CA ILE A 771 49.52 -36.56 22.66
C ILE A 771 50.28 -36.59 21.34
N SER A 772 49.56 -36.43 20.22
CA SER A 772 50.15 -36.06 18.95
C SER A 772 49.84 -34.60 18.63
N ILE A 773 50.85 -33.90 18.13
CA ILE A 773 50.80 -32.48 17.79
C ILE A 773 51.16 -32.34 16.32
N THR A 774 50.50 -31.39 15.64
CA THR A 774 50.82 -30.98 14.27
C THR A 774 50.84 -29.45 14.18
N VAL A 775 51.97 -28.89 13.78
CA VAL A 775 52.25 -27.43 13.84
C VAL A 775 53.01 -26.99 12.59
N PRO A 776 52.93 -25.73 12.15
CA PRO A 776 53.81 -25.20 11.10
C PRO A 776 55.29 -25.47 11.42
N THR A 777 56.07 -25.93 10.43
CA THR A 777 57.45 -26.43 10.63
C THR A 777 58.42 -25.40 11.22
N ASN A 778 58.16 -24.11 11.01
CA ASN A 778 58.92 -23.01 11.61
C ASN A 778 58.60 -22.75 13.10
N SER A 779 57.57 -23.41 13.64
CA SER A 779 57.01 -23.21 14.98
C SER A 779 56.99 -24.52 15.78
N VAL A 780 58.00 -25.38 15.58
CA VAL A 780 58.16 -26.61 16.37
C VAL A 780 58.67 -26.33 17.79
N GLU A 781 59.37 -25.22 18.01
CA GLU A 781 59.80 -24.78 19.34
C GLU A 781 58.81 -23.78 19.95
N GLY A 782 58.40 -24.00 21.20
CA GLY A 782 57.54 -23.04 21.91
C GLY A 782 56.41 -23.64 22.75
N PHE A 783 56.24 -24.97 22.71
CA PHE A 783 55.24 -25.68 23.49
C PHE A 783 55.50 -25.64 24.99
N VAL A 784 54.43 -25.35 25.74
CA VAL A 784 54.37 -25.38 27.21
C VAL A 784 53.27 -26.32 27.62
N LEU A 785 53.61 -27.38 28.36
CA LEU A 785 52.70 -28.36 28.97
C LEU A 785 52.78 -28.21 30.50
N ASP A 786 51.66 -27.91 31.14
CA ASP A 786 51.53 -27.71 32.59
C ASP A 786 52.56 -26.70 33.17
N GLY A 787 52.85 -25.64 32.41
CA GLY A 787 53.84 -24.62 32.74
C GLY A 787 55.31 -24.99 32.42
N ASN A 788 55.58 -26.20 31.93
CA ASN A 788 56.93 -26.69 31.62
C ASN A 788 57.19 -26.75 30.11
N PHE A 789 58.43 -26.53 29.69
CA PHE A 789 58.79 -26.63 28.26
C PHE A 789 58.92 -28.09 27.80
N VAL A 790 58.31 -28.40 26.65
CA VAL A 790 58.33 -29.75 26.08
C VAL A 790 59.52 -29.91 25.13
N THR A 791 60.42 -30.84 25.44
CA THR A 791 61.47 -31.29 24.51
C THR A 791 60.90 -32.29 23.50
N LEU A 792 61.13 -32.05 22.21
CA LEU A 792 60.53 -32.85 21.14
C LEU A 792 61.49 -33.91 20.57
N THR A 793 60.92 -35.05 20.17
CA THR A 793 61.62 -36.16 19.50
C THR A 793 60.73 -36.75 18.41
N ASN A 794 61.31 -37.48 17.45
CA ASN A 794 60.59 -38.14 16.36
C ASN A 794 59.68 -37.20 15.55
N ILE A 795 60.25 -36.07 15.11
CA ILE A 795 59.56 -35.07 14.29
C ILE A 795 59.52 -35.53 12.83
N PHE A 796 58.31 -35.66 12.28
CA PHE A 796 58.06 -35.94 10.86
C PHE A 796 57.51 -34.69 10.18
N SER A 797 58.16 -34.25 9.11
CA SER A 797 57.76 -33.04 8.38
C SER A 797 57.15 -33.36 7.01
N ILE A 798 56.20 -32.54 6.59
CA ILE A 798 55.57 -32.57 5.27
C ILE A 798 55.59 -31.17 4.66
N SER A 799 55.55 -31.11 3.33
CA SER A 799 55.49 -29.86 2.57
C SER A 799 54.71 -30.09 1.30
N GLU A 800 53.69 -29.25 1.08
CA GLU A 800 52.85 -29.24 -0.11
C GLU A 800 52.46 -27.79 -0.40
N GLU A 801 52.76 -27.32 -1.61
CA GLU A 801 52.57 -25.93 -2.06
C GLU A 801 53.15 -24.91 -1.05
N VAL A 802 52.31 -24.16 -0.33
CA VAL A 802 52.73 -23.16 0.69
C VAL A 802 52.65 -23.68 2.14
N HIS A 803 52.20 -24.93 2.33
CA HIS A 803 51.93 -25.50 3.64
C HIS A 803 53.08 -26.42 4.08
N HIS A 804 53.85 -25.95 5.06
CA HIS A 804 54.96 -26.67 5.69
C HIS A 804 54.58 -27.02 7.13
N PHE A 805 54.32 -28.29 7.41
CA PHE A 805 53.88 -28.76 8.72
C PHE A 805 54.76 -29.88 9.25
N SER A 806 54.90 -29.94 10.57
CA SER A 806 55.62 -30.98 11.29
C SER A 806 54.73 -31.60 12.36
N SER A 807 54.79 -32.92 12.48
CA SER A 807 54.05 -33.70 13.47
C SER A 807 54.97 -34.58 14.30
N PHE A 808 54.64 -34.74 15.57
CA PHE A 808 55.40 -35.50 16.57
C PHE A 808 54.45 -35.96 17.67
N SER A 809 54.84 -36.97 18.44
CA SER A 809 54.07 -37.44 19.59
C SER A 809 54.91 -37.48 20.87
N ILE A 810 54.27 -37.19 22.00
CA ILE A 810 54.87 -37.09 23.33
C ILE A 810 54.04 -37.98 24.27
N PRO A 811 54.65 -38.83 25.12
CA PRO A 811 53.92 -39.57 26.15
C PRO A 811 53.37 -38.61 27.21
N ILE A 812 52.17 -38.88 27.73
CA ILE A 812 51.49 -38.04 28.72
C ILE A 812 50.92 -38.90 29.86
N SER A 813 50.89 -38.33 31.07
CA SER A 813 50.23 -38.94 32.23
C SER A 813 48.71 -38.88 32.12
N SER A 814 48.02 -39.64 32.97
CA SER A 814 46.57 -39.52 33.15
C SER A 814 46.19 -38.32 34.02
N GLY A 815 45.01 -37.75 33.78
CA GLY A 815 44.50 -36.56 34.46
C GLY A 815 44.32 -35.34 33.55
N PRO A 816 43.94 -34.18 34.13
CA PRO A 816 43.79 -32.93 33.40
C PRO A 816 45.16 -32.30 33.11
N HIS A 817 45.34 -31.82 31.89
CA HIS A 817 46.57 -31.19 31.40
C HIS A 817 46.27 -29.92 30.61
N HIS A 818 47.18 -28.95 30.65
CA HIS A 818 47.07 -27.69 29.90
C HIS A 818 48.27 -27.51 28.97
N ILE A 819 48.02 -27.33 27.66
CA ILE A 819 49.07 -27.16 26.65
C ILE A 819 48.85 -25.94 25.76
N THR A 820 49.90 -25.14 25.59
CA THR A 820 49.88 -23.89 24.82
C THR A 820 51.13 -23.72 23.95
N HIS A 821 51.05 -22.85 22.94
CA HIS A 821 52.24 -22.36 22.21
C HIS A 821 52.57 -20.92 22.65
N ARG A 822 53.82 -20.67 23.10
CA ARG A 822 54.26 -19.33 23.56
C ARG A 822 53.94 -18.19 22.60
N GLU A 823 54.12 -18.43 21.30
CA GLU A 823 53.93 -17.43 20.24
C GLU A 823 52.47 -17.35 19.74
N LYS A 824 51.55 -18.10 20.37
CA LYS A 824 50.15 -18.27 19.95
C LYS A 824 49.96 -18.84 18.54
N THR A 825 50.96 -19.54 18.03
CA THR A 825 50.84 -20.37 16.82
C THR A 825 49.74 -21.41 17.01
N ARG A 826 48.87 -21.55 16.00
CA ARG A 826 47.83 -22.58 15.99
C ARG A 826 48.41 -23.94 15.61
N PHE A 827 48.05 -24.98 16.36
CA PHE A 827 48.46 -26.37 16.16
C PHE A 827 47.29 -27.33 16.34
N GLY A 828 47.31 -28.45 15.63
CA GLY A 828 46.38 -29.56 15.84
C GLY A 828 46.87 -30.42 17.00
N LEU A 829 45.94 -30.88 17.85
CA LEU A 829 46.22 -31.70 19.02
C LEU A 829 45.24 -32.88 19.09
N TRP A 830 45.79 -34.09 19.23
CA TRP A 830 45.05 -35.34 19.39
C TRP A 830 45.59 -36.10 20.58
N ILE A 831 44.70 -36.73 21.36
CA ILE A 831 45.06 -37.56 22.50
C ILE A 831 44.63 -38.99 22.17
N TYR A 832 45.51 -39.96 22.39
CA TYR A 832 45.21 -41.38 22.19
C TYR A 832 45.97 -42.23 23.20
N GLY A 833 45.49 -43.44 23.45
CA GLY A 833 46.12 -44.34 24.42
C GLY A 833 45.82 -45.81 24.15
N ASN A 834 46.72 -46.65 24.62
CA ASN A 834 46.67 -48.10 24.47
C ASN A 834 46.58 -48.73 25.87
N PHE A 835 45.64 -49.63 26.11
CA PHE A 835 45.63 -50.41 27.33
C PHE A 835 46.65 -51.54 27.24
N THR A 836 47.06 -52.10 28.38
CA THR A 836 47.94 -53.28 28.38
C THR A 836 47.25 -54.53 27.80
N GLY A 837 45.92 -54.55 27.83
CA GLY A 837 45.05 -55.52 27.15
C GLY A 837 44.33 -54.90 25.95
N PRO A 838 43.11 -55.35 25.60
CA PRO A 838 42.50 -55.05 24.30
C PRO A 838 42.02 -53.61 24.13
N ASP A 839 41.82 -52.82 25.17
CA ASP A 839 41.12 -51.53 25.02
C ASP A 839 42.01 -50.38 24.53
N ALA A 840 41.40 -49.42 23.83
CA ALA A 840 42.08 -48.24 23.31
C ALA A 840 41.13 -47.05 23.20
N TYR A 841 41.69 -45.85 23.11
CA TYR A 841 40.92 -44.64 22.80
C TYR A 841 41.73 -43.68 21.92
N GLY A 842 41.03 -42.77 21.24
CA GLY A 842 41.61 -41.55 20.73
C GLY A 842 40.55 -40.52 20.33
N TYR A 843 40.86 -39.24 20.51
CA TYR A 843 39.99 -38.11 20.16
C TYR A 843 40.82 -36.87 19.81
N SER A 844 40.26 -35.97 18.99
CA SER A 844 40.83 -34.64 18.77
C SER A 844 40.51 -33.73 19.96
N ALA A 845 41.50 -32.97 20.45
CA ALA A 845 41.38 -32.23 21.71
C ALA A 845 40.27 -31.17 21.71
N GLY A 846 40.17 -30.43 20.60
CA GLY A 846 39.33 -29.26 20.46
C GLY A 846 39.66 -28.55 19.15
N MET A 847 38.71 -27.73 18.70
CA MET A 847 38.79 -27.09 17.38
C MET A 847 37.97 -25.80 17.34
N ALA A 848 38.46 -24.83 16.57
CA ALA A 848 37.69 -23.67 16.16
C ALA A 848 36.69 -24.06 15.08
N PHE A 849 35.48 -23.55 15.23
CA PHE A 849 34.48 -23.52 14.17
C PHE A 849 34.82 -22.42 13.14
N LYS A 850 34.27 -22.53 11.93
CA LYS A 850 34.27 -21.42 10.97
C LYS A 850 33.39 -20.27 11.52
N THR A 851 33.51 -19.07 10.93
CA THR A 851 32.88 -17.81 11.38
C THR A 851 32.70 -16.83 10.22
#